data_AF-A0A0Q4JB10-F1
#
_entry.id   AF-A0A0Q4JB10-F1
#
_cell.length_a   1.000
_cell.length_b   1.000
_cell.length_c   1.000
_cell.angle_alpha   90.00
_cell.angle_beta   90.00
_cell.angle_gamma   90.00
#
_symmetry.space_group_name_H-M   'P 1'
#
loop_
_entity.id
_entity.type
_entity.pdbx_description
1 polymer ?
#
loop_
_entity_poly.entity_id
_entity_poly.type
_entity_poly.pdbx_seq_one_letter_code
_entity_poly.pdbx_strand_id
1 'polypeptide(L)'
;MGSGTSWLTNYDGTALNIGGLSFPVDTVDSASELTLVDPYTGQTASGLNYTLLPLQPHNYQLAKEVRQIIDIAGDLVDAKVGPTGPAGPSGPAGPSGKNGDAGFGAIINLSEVAGQIAGSNGSYVLVPVNLGDPGITLTQEATVFLPGDKPTATAALYARARVIGGVSGLAITIGLANAPEPQPEVPTEPVDLSGSSTIYGSPGTIIPLGINLGGSKANFTVNTPEELPVMIERRVDIVTPTSSTWTLGGSGAPYAVVGNAVSTTAGLNKSGTGFNFRNGHVVVNQGSYLFSEALAMEFKTSTNDIITQTPPSLRMSWKGVVPASTFEAPILNLMDYGTGGMTLRIHWEGNTLQLQLHRNGSSENIISPEATNRVLGTNQLYEAEWNDNPSGDGGTVTFYIDGVQLGSPVATSSKPRIAPAASLEINASAGNTSQGINDLEIESVKLSVGKPDIKSNYEAVKDGVISVTDLQNLVVDARNITGNQTARHLTYTANGLQTYDVEIVVGEMQLPAGRAYKAVLEDWSSGSAVEHPNHLVMTKPSAQNCKFEDASLYGSQATWTEVLPMGPVPSINGINYYCEGIRIGTYVQFQFGYDWNTATMPNAPFGDPSGKDSYMVPHKWKILDSTGAVIARVEKPNGEPLNATSSPATWQGTYDGRGVAQITAANPFYPHGTTRSGVIWRSHDPVEYTQQQIWSTVPVYDFRVPFASKTGFSVNGGDMRIFSDGQANGFANYRVMSWEPTTYQDIQAQAAATKDPWKGSVYNPDGAVPNAGVWLKYTPFNQMGRSPITGPGGVRDDRQVMPEMVALYARDVTSKRPHDQRPMKQIALDYLTGYVSDPYHAFENGRNKPLYKGNMRRNIRCVTTTMDRDRPRHPRARPITCRAVVHTNGPTAAAHSE
;
A
#
# COMPACT_ATOMS: atom_id res chain seq x y z
N MET A 1 -39.99 -40.45 16.73
CA MET A 1 -38.52 -40.41 16.72
C MET A 1 -38.03 -39.97 15.35
N GLY A 2 -37.33 -38.83 15.28
CA GLY A 2 -36.69 -38.33 14.05
C GLY A 2 -35.23 -38.78 13.96
N SER A 3 -34.63 -38.73 12.76
CA SER A 3 -33.24 -39.10 12.53
C SER A 3 -32.30 -37.90 12.71
N GLY A 4 -31.53 -37.89 13.80
CA GLY A 4 -30.51 -36.87 14.05
C GLY A 4 -29.86 -37.02 15.43
N THR A 5 -28.57 -37.38 15.45
CA THR A 5 -27.60 -37.37 16.58
C THR A 5 -27.97 -38.07 17.90
N SER A 6 -27.11 -39.00 18.32
CA SER A 6 -27.12 -39.69 19.61
C SER A 6 -27.14 -38.70 20.78
N TRP A 7 -28.09 -38.87 21.69
CA TRP A 7 -28.27 -38.04 22.87
C TRP A 7 -27.22 -38.40 23.92
N LEU A 8 -26.55 -37.40 24.51
CA LEU A 8 -25.77 -37.60 25.74
C LEU A 8 -26.70 -37.30 26.92
N THR A 9 -26.93 -38.29 27.78
CA THR A 9 -27.73 -38.13 29.01
C THR A 9 -27.06 -37.08 29.90
N ASN A 10 -27.84 -36.14 30.47
CA ASN A 10 -27.39 -35.03 31.32
C ASN A 10 -26.61 -33.89 30.62
N TYR A 11 -26.92 -33.58 29.36
CA TYR A 11 -26.36 -32.40 28.69
C TYR A 11 -27.27 -31.16 28.87
N ASP A 12 -26.98 -30.37 29.91
CA ASP A 12 -27.75 -29.18 30.27
C ASP A 12 -27.54 -28.04 29.25
N GLY A 13 -28.57 -27.19 29.08
CA GLY A 13 -28.49 -26.01 28.23
C GLY A 13 -28.66 -26.28 26.73
N THR A 14 -29.70 -27.02 26.34
CA THR A 14 -30.06 -27.21 24.92
C THR A 14 -31.52 -26.84 24.66
N ALA A 15 -31.83 -26.42 23.44
CA ALA A 15 -33.19 -26.22 22.93
C ALA A 15 -33.43 -27.11 21.72
N LEU A 16 -34.61 -27.71 21.67
CA LEU A 16 -35.09 -28.50 20.56
C LEU A 16 -35.72 -27.57 19.51
N ASN A 17 -35.13 -27.48 18.32
CA ASN A 17 -35.70 -26.75 17.20
C ASN A 17 -36.43 -27.71 16.26
N ILE A 18 -37.74 -27.49 16.07
CA ILE A 18 -38.60 -28.24 15.16
C ILE A 18 -39.42 -27.24 14.35
N GLY A 19 -39.32 -27.30 13.02
CA GLY A 19 -40.09 -26.43 12.13
C GLY A 19 -39.80 -24.93 12.29
N GLY A 20 -38.59 -24.57 12.75
CA GLY A 20 -38.19 -23.18 13.00
C GLY A 20 -38.60 -22.64 14.38
N LEU A 21 -39.36 -23.41 15.17
CA LEU A 21 -39.72 -23.10 16.55
C LEU A 21 -38.74 -23.77 17.51
N SER A 22 -38.27 -23.04 18.52
CA SER A 22 -37.28 -23.49 19.48
C SER A 22 -37.92 -23.71 20.85
N PHE A 23 -37.80 -24.92 21.39
CA PHE A 23 -38.37 -25.33 22.67
C PHE A 23 -37.23 -25.67 23.64
N PRO A 24 -37.04 -24.94 24.74
CA PRO A 24 -36.03 -25.29 25.72
C PRO A 24 -36.26 -26.70 26.29
N VAL A 25 -35.19 -27.47 26.43
CA VAL A 25 -35.24 -28.81 27.02
C VAL A 25 -35.09 -28.69 28.54
N ASP A 26 -36.02 -29.28 29.28
CA ASP A 26 -35.97 -29.35 30.75
C ASP A 26 -35.06 -30.50 31.19
N THR A 27 -35.34 -31.71 30.71
CA THR A 27 -34.54 -32.92 30.95
C THR A 27 -34.41 -33.78 29.69
N VAL A 28 -33.28 -34.48 29.55
CA VAL A 28 -33.12 -35.57 28.56
C VAL A 28 -33.23 -36.89 29.32
N ASP A 29 -34.41 -37.49 29.28
CA ASP A 29 -34.77 -38.64 30.11
C ASP A 29 -34.17 -39.94 29.57
N SER A 30 -33.95 -40.05 28.25
CA SER A 30 -33.24 -41.17 27.62
C SER A 30 -32.68 -40.82 26.24
N ALA A 31 -32.04 -41.79 25.57
CA ALA A 31 -31.59 -41.64 24.18
C ALA A 31 -32.73 -41.55 23.14
N SER A 32 -33.99 -41.57 23.60
CA SER A 32 -35.18 -41.52 22.76
C SER A 32 -36.27 -40.59 23.31
N GLU A 33 -36.03 -39.95 24.46
CA GLU A 33 -37.04 -39.21 25.22
C GLU A 33 -36.43 -37.98 25.89
N LEU A 34 -37.11 -36.84 25.76
CA LEU A 34 -36.81 -35.61 26.49
C LEU A 34 -38.11 -35.00 27.03
N THR A 35 -37.98 -34.15 28.03
CA THR A 35 -39.05 -33.29 28.54
C THR A 35 -38.73 -31.85 28.18
N LEU A 36 -39.70 -31.13 27.60
CA LEU A 36 -39.56 -29.71 27.25
C LEU A 36 -40.08 -28.83 28.39
N VAL A 37 -39.47 -27.66 28.55
CA VAL A 37 -39.92 -26.65 29.53
C VAL A 37 -41.32 -26.15 29.19
N ASP A 38 -41.61 -26.01 27.89
CA ASP A 38 -42.92 -25.65 27.38
C ASP A 38 -43.48 -26.78 26.50
N PRO A 39 -44.77 -27.12 26.61
CA PRO A 39 -45.36 -28.18 25.80
C PRO A 39 -45.28 -27.83 24.31
N TYR A 40 -44.90 -28.82 23.51
CA TYR A 40 -44.88 -28.68 22.05
C TYR A 40 -46.31 -28.41 21.54
N THR A 41 -46.51 -27.27 20.89
CA THR A 41 -47.83 -26.81 20.42
C THR A 41 -48.19 -27.32 19.01
N GLY A 42 -47.28 -28.01 18.34
CA GLY A 42 -47.51 -28.60 17.01
C GLY A 42 -48.18 -29.97 17.07
N GLN A 43 -48.63 -30.49 15.92
CA GLN A 43 -49.21 -31.82 15.84
C GLN A 43 -48.16 -32.91 16.07
N THR A 44 -48.51 -33.91 16.89
CA THR A 44 -47.67 -35.10 17.11
C THR A 44 -47.49 -35.87 15.80
N ALA A 45 -46.25 -35.99 15.33
CA ALA A 45 -45.91 -36.73 14.11
C ALA A 45 -44.58 -37.50 14.25
N SER A 46 -44.46 -38.64 13.57
CA SER A 46 -43.21 -39.43 13.50
C SER A 46 -42.35 -39.00 12.31
N GLY A 47 -41.02 -39.01 12.46
CA GLY A 47 -40.08 -38.71 11.37
C GLY A 47 -39.84 -37.23 11.09
N LEU A 48 -40.23 -36.32 11.98
CA LEU A 48 -39.92 -34.89 11.85
C LEU A 48 -38.42 -34.63 11.99
N ASN A 49 -37.89 -33.80 11.10
CA ASN A 49 -36.52 -33.29 11.21
C ASN A 49 -36.44 -32.27 12.36
N TYR A 50 -35.44 -32.43 13.21
CA TYR A 50 -35.19 -31.55 14.34
C TYR A 50 -33.70 -31.26 14.49
N THR A 51 -33.36 -30.23 15.26
CA THR A 51 -31.97 -29.91 15.62
C THR A 51 -31.91 -29.47 17.07
N LEU A 52 -30.91 -29.94 17.82
CA LEU A 52 -30.62 -29.43 19.16
C LEU A 52 -29.65 -28.27 19.06
N LEU A 53 -30.05 -27.12 19.62
CA LEU A 53 -29.25 -25.91 19.67
C LEU A 53 -28.72 -25.71 21.10
N PRO A 54 -27.41 -25.48 21.31
CA PRO A 54 -26.91 -25.14 22.64
C PRO A 54 -27.42 -23.75 23.06
N LEU A 55 -28.05 -23.68 24.23
CA LEU A 55 -28.40 -22.44 24.93
C LEU A 55 -27.21 -21.99 25.79
N GLN A 56 -26.91 -20.70 25.76
CA GLN A 56 -25.89 -20.13 26.64
C GLN A 56 -26.30 -20.25 28.12
N PRO A 57 -25.39 -20.56 29.07
CA PRO A 57 -25.71 -20.86 30.47
C PRO A 57 -26.57 -19.80 31.19
N HIS A 58 -26.37 -18.53 30.86
CA HIS A 58 -27.10 -17.39 31.44
C HIS A 58 -28.56 -17.27 30.98
N ASN A 59 -28.89 -17.74 29.77
CA ASN A 59 -30.28 -17.73 29.28
C ASN A 59 -31.10 -18.89 29.87
N TYR A 60 -30.45 -20.00 30.23
CA TYR A 60 -31.10 -21.14 30.87
C TYR A 60 -31.50 -20.83 32.32
N GLN A 61 -30.61 -20.16 33.06
CA GLN A 61 -30.87 -19.75 34.44
C GLN A 61 -31.95 -18.65 34.51
N LEU A 62 -31.89 -17.67 33.60
CA LEU A 62 -32.92 -16.64 33.46
C LEU A 62 -34.28 -17.24 33.08
N ALA A 63 -34.35 -18.24 32.21
CA ALA A 63 -35.61 -18.90 31.85
C ALA A 63 -36.23 -19.65 33.05
N LYS A 64 -35.43 -20.31 33.89
CA LYS A 64 -35.89 -20.94 35.14
C LYS A 64 -36.36 -19.92 36.18
N GLU A 65 -35.65 -18.80 36.32
CA GLU A 65 -36.01 -17.70 37.22
C GLU A 65 -37.28 -16.97 36.78
N VAL A 66 -37.46 -16.74 35.47
CA VAL A 66 -38.68 -16.15 34.90
C VAL A 66 -39.89 -17.09 35.10
N ARG A 67 -39.71 -18.41 34.98
CA ARG A 67 -40.78 -19.38 35.29
C ARG A 67 -41.15 -19.36 36.78
N GLN A 68 -40.18 -19.29 37.69
CA GLN A 68 -40.46 -19.11 39.12
C GLN A 68 -41.24 -17.81 39.41
N ILE A 69 -40.93 -16.72 38.71
CA ILE A 69 -41.67 -15.46 38.83
C ILE A 69 -43.09 -15.59 38.25
N ILE A 70 -43.27 -16.31 37.13
CA ILE A 70 -44.58 -16.55 36.51
C ILE A 70 -45.44 -17.48 37.38
N ASP A 71 -44.87 -18.51 38.01
CA ASP A 71 -45.59 -19.41 38.93
C ASP A 71 -46.00 -18.66 40.22
N ILE A 72 -45.14 -17.76 40.73
CA ILE A 72 -45.46 -16.85 41.85
C ILE A 72 -46.52 -15.81 41.45
N ALA A 73 -46.49 -15.34 40.19
CA ALA A 73 -47.44 -14.36 39.67
C ALA A 73 -48.77 -14.98 39.21
N GLY A 74 -48.81 -16.29 38.93
CA GLY A 74 -50.02 -17.01 38.53
C GLY A 74 -51.13 -16.92 39.58
N ASP A 75 -50.76 -17.08 40.86
CA ASP A 75 -51.68 -16.90 41.99
C ASP A 75 -52.17 -15.45 42.18
N LEU A 76 -51.43 -14.47 41.64
CA LEU A 76 -51.78 -13.04 41.64
C LEU A 76 -52.69 -12.64 40.45
N VAL A 77 -52.63 -13.37 39.33
CA VAL A 77 -53.43 -13.11 38.12
C VAL A 77 -54.83 -13.75 38.22
N ASP A 78 -55.02 -14.79 39.03
CA ASP A 78 -56.33 -15.41 39.27
C ASP A 78 -57.24 -14.63 40.27
N ALA A 79 -56.76 -13.50 40.81
CA ALA A 79 -57.58 -12.57 41.59
C ALA A 79 -58.52 -11.74 40.69
N LYS A 80 -59.75 -12.25 40.53
CA LYS A 80 -60.86 -11.69 39.73
C LYS A 80 -61.13 -10.17 39.88
N VAL A 81 -61.16 -9.51 38.72
CA VAL A 81 -62.02 -8.40 38.22
C VAL A 81 -62.64 -7.39 39.21
N GLY A 82 -62.24 -6.12 39.08
CA GLY A 82 -63.03 -4.92 39.42
C GLY A 82 -63.70 -4.33 38.16
N PRO A 83 -64.84 -3.60 38.28
CA PRO A 83 -65.74 -3.32 37.17
C PRO A 83 -65.27 -2.21 36.22
N THR A 84 -65.68 -2.35 34.95
CA THR A 84 -65.43 -1.45 33.82
C THR A 84 -65.99 -0.03 34.04
N GLY A 85 -65.13 0.99 33.91
CA GLY A 85 -65.53 2.40 33.88
C GLY A 85 -66.18 2.80 32.54
N PRO A 86 -67.08 3.80 32.53
CA PRO A 86 -67.85 4.18 31.33
C PRO A 86 -66.98 4.87 30.26
N ALA A 87 -67.41 4.74 29.00
CA ALA A 87 -66.73 5.30 27.83
C ALA A 87 -66.70 6.84 27.83
N GLY A 88 -65.54 7.41 27.51
CA GLY A 88 -65.35 8.86 27.36
C GLY A 88 -66.02 9.43 26.10
N PRO A 89 -66.40 10.73 26.10
CA PRO A 89 -67.11 11.36 25.00
C PRO A 89 -66.23 11.61 23.76
N SER A 90 -66.87 11.62 22.59
CA SER A 90 -66.24 11.87 21.27
C SER A 90 -65.61 13.25 21.17
N GLY A 91 -64.40 13.30 20.60
CA GLY A 91 -63.65 14.53 20.37
C GLY A 91 -64.29 15.47 19.32
N PRO A 92 -63.94 16.76 19.33
CA PRO A 92 -64.53 17.77 18.46
C PRO A 92 -64.15 17.59 16.98
N ALA A 93 -65.05 18.05 16.10
CA ALA A 93 -64.90 18.01 14.65
C ALA A 93 -63.67 18.80 14.17
N GLY A 94 -62.89 18.18 13.28
CA GLY A 94 -61.72 18.81 12.66
C GLY A 94 -62.10 20.03 11.80
N PRO A 95 -61.21 21.02 11.65
CA PRO A 95 -61.49 22.24 10.90
C PRO A 95 -61.72 21.97 9.41
N SER A 96 -62.63 22.75 8.82
CA SER A 96 -62.99 22.72 7.40
C SER A 96 -61.79 23.04 6.50
N GLY A 97 -61.64 22.28 5.40
CA GLY A 97 -60.59 22.45 4.41
C GLY A 97 -60.62 23.83 3.73
N LYS A 98 -59.44 24.41 3.51
CA LYS A 98 -59.28 25.72 2.84
C LYS A 98 -59.58 25.62 1.34
N ASN A 99 -60.30 26.63 0.87
CA ASN A 99 -60.62 26.90 -0.53
C ASN A 99 -59.36 27.19 -1.37
N GLY A 100 -59.25 26.55 -2.54
CA GLY A 100 -59.23 27.23 -3.83
C GLY A 100 -58.06 28.12 -4.29
N ASP A 101 -57.08 28.47 -3.46
CA ASP A 101 -55.88 29.21 -3.90
C ASP A 101 -54.67 28.27 -3.90
N ALA A 102 -54.12 28.01 -5.08
CA ALA A 102 -52.85 27.30 -5.25
C ALA A 102 -51.68 28.19 -4.79
N GLY A 103 -51.60 28.43 -3.48
CA GLY A 103 -50.47 29.06 -2.79
C GLY A 103 -49.57 27.98 -2.20
N PHE A 104 -48.31 27.98 -2.64
CA PHE A 104 -47.13 27.34 -2.02
C PHE A 104 -47.41 26.28 -0.94
N GLY A 105 -47.30 25.00 -1.32
CA GLY A 105 -47.19 23.91 -0.36
C GLY A 105 -45.89 24.04 0.44
N ALA A 106 -46.03 24.39 1.72
CA ALA A 106 -45.02 24.35 2.79
C ALA A 106 -43.82 25.32 2.67
N ILE A 107 -44.04 26.59 3.06
CA ILE A 107 -43.01 27.29 3.85
C ILE A 107 -43.04 26.63 5.23
N ILE A 108 -41.98 25.89 5.58
CA ILE A 108 -41.86 25.31 6.92
C ILE A 108 -41.88 26.47 7.92
N ASN A 109 -42.84 26.44 8.84
CA ASN A 109 -42.87 27.38 9.95
C ASN A 109 -41.67 27.08 10.85
N LEU A 110 -40.62 27.91 10.79
CA LEU A 110 -39.37 27.68 11.54
C LEU A 110 -39.56 27.68 13.06
N SER A 111 -40.71 28.17 13.56
CA SER A 111 -41.09 28.02 14.98
C SER A 111 -41.40 26.58 15.38
N GLU A 112 -41.59 25.67 14.42
CA GLU A 112 -41.85 24.24 14.65
C GLU A 112 -40.56 23.40 14.64
N VAL A 113 -39.42 24.01 14.28
CA VAL A 113 -38.11 23.35 14.32
C VAL A 113 -37.50 23.59 15.70
N ALA A 114 -37.45 22.54 16.53
CA ALA A 114 -36.72 22.57 17.79
C ALA A 114 -35.25 22.96 17.53
N GLY A 115 -34.68 23.81 18.41
CA GLY A 115 -33.33 24.34 18.28
C GLY A 115 -32.30 23.25 17.92
N GLN A 116 -31.59 23.47 16.82
CA GLN A 116 -30.58 22.54 16.33
C GLN A 116 -29.32 22.56 17.20
N ILE A 117 -28.76 21.38 17.46
CA ILE A 117 -27.51 21.22 18.22
C ILE A 117 -26.34 21.69 17.35
N ALA A 118 -25.36 22.39 17.92
CA ALA A 118 -24.14 22.77 17.21
C ALA A 118 -23.49 21.52 16.56
N GLY A 119 -23.35 21.54 15.22
CA GLY A 119 -22.81 20.43 14.44
C GLY A 119 -23.82 19.58 13.66
N SER A 120 -25.12 19.90 13.71
CA SER A 120 -26.12 19.22 12.87
C SER A 120 -26.18 19.76 11.42
N ASN A 121 -26.68 18.94 10.49
CA ASN A 121 -26.97 19.36 9.11
C ASN A 121 -27.92 20.58 9.11
N GLY A 122 -27.51 21.66 8.43
CA GLY A 122 -28.27 22.91 8.39
C GLY A 122 -29.68 22.75 7.81
N SER A 123 -30.58 23.67 8.16
CA SER A 123 -31.90 23.76 7.53
C SER A 123 -31.81 24.46 6.17
N TYR A 124 -32.46 23.91 5.16
CA TYR A 124 -32.46 24.45 3.80
C TYR A 124 -33.75 25.23 3.54
N VAL A 125 -33.64 26.42 2.97
CA VAL A 125 -34.78 27.15 2.39
C VAL A 125 -34.58 27.18 0.88
N LEU A 126 -35.51 26.57 0.14
CA LEU A 126 -35.52 26.58 -1.32
C LEU A 126 -36.65 27.50 -1.79
N VAL A 127 -36.29 28.56 -2.52
CA VAL A 127 -37.26 29.42 -3.21
C VAL A 127 -37.09 29.22 -4.71
N PRO A 128 -38.00 28.52 -5.40
CA PRO A 128 -37.97 28.42 -6.86
C PRO A 128 -38.36 29.77 -7.46
N VAL A 129 -37.63 30.20 -8.50
CA VAL A 129 -37.93 31.43 -9.26
C VAL A 129 -38.05 31.06 -10.74
N ASN A 130 -39.14 31.43 -11.41
CA ASN A 130 -39.30 31.20 -12.84
C ASN A 130 -38.66 32.34 -13.64
N LEU A 131 -38.21 32.02 -14.86
CA LEU A 131 -37.71 33.02 -15.80
C LEU A 131 -38.88 33.94 -16.23
N GLY A 132 -38.89 35.19 -15.76
CA GLY A 132 -39.95 36.17 -16.02
C GLY A 132 -40.76 36.61 -14.79
N ASP A 133 -40.49 36.04 -13.61
CA ASP A 133 -41.12 36.51 -12.37
C ASP A 133 -40.65 37.93 -12.02
N PRO A 134 -41.55 38.83 -11.59
CA PRO A 134 -41.17 40.18 -11.17
C PRO A 134 -40.18 40.12 -10.01
N GLY A 135 -39.17 41.00 -10.05
CA GLY A 135 -38.08 41.04 -9.06
C GLY A 135 -38.61 40.93 -7.63
N ILE A 136 -38.31 39.82 -6.97
CA ILE A 136 -38.78 39.52 -5.62
C ILE A 136 -37.96 40.36 -4.63
N THR A 137 -38.64 41.27 -3.92
CA THR A 137 -38.08 41.89 -2.71
C THR A 137 -38.47 41.03 -1.52
N LEU A 138 -37.51 40.32 -0.93
CA LEU A 138 -37.71 39.59 0.32
C LEU A 138 -37.92 40.59 1.46
N THR A 139 -39.12 40.69 2.00
CA THR A 139 -39.48 41.61 3.11
C THR A 139 -39.52 40.94 4.48
N GLN A 140 -39.23 39.64 4.57
CA GLN A 140 -39.22 38.91 5.84
C GLN A 140 -37.83 38.89 6.48
N GLU A 141 -37.80 39.24 7.75
CA GLU A 141 -36.60 39.27 8.59
C GLU A 141 -36.31 37.84 9.09
N ALA A 142 -35.18 37.25 8.70
CA ALA A 142 -34.70 36.01 9.29
C ALA A 142 -33.80 36.35 10.48
N THR A 143 -34.26 36.06 11.70
CA THR A 143 -33.46 36.28 12.92
C THR A 143 -32.63 35.03 13.24
N VAL A 144 -31.31 35.16 13.25
CA VAL A 144 -30.39 34.08 13.68
C VAL A 144 -30.12 34.24 15.17
N PHE A 145 -30.54 33.27 15.99
CA PHE A 145 -30.23 33.22 17.41
C PHE A 145 -28.84 32.61 17.63
N LEU A 146 -27.88 33.45 18.03
CA LEU A 146 -26.56 33.00 18.49
C LEU A 146 -26.62 32.83 20.03
N PRO A 147 -26.30 31.65 20.59
CA PRO A 147 -26.29 31.46 22.04
C PRO A 147 -25.26 32.38 22.69
N GLY A 148 -25.71 33.29 23.56
CA GLY A 148 -24.86 34.31 24.19
C GLY A 148 -23.80 33.76 25.15
N ASP A 149 -23.92 32.49 25.55
CA ASP A 149 -22.95 31.76 26.38
C ASP A 149 -21.79 31.16 25.55
N LYS A 150 -21.84 31.26 24.22
CA LYS A 150 -20.83 30.72 23.30
C LYS A 150 -20.10 31.87 22.57
N PRO A 151 -18.95 32.34 23.08
CA PRO A 151 -18.22 33.49 22.53
C PRO A 151 -17.66 33.27 21.10
N THR A 152 -17.81 32.07 20.54
CA THR A 152 -17.39 31.70 19.17
C THR A 152 -18.55 31.45 18.21
N ALA A 153 -19.80 31.67 18.64
CA ALA A 153 -20.97 31.52 17.77
C ALA A 153 -21.04 32.68 16.78
N THR A 154 -20.86 32.38 15.50
CA THR A 154 -20.92 33.32 14.36
C THR A 154 -21.87 32.75 13.30
N ALA A 155 -22.39 33.54 12.36
CA ALA A 155 -23.20 33.05 11.23
C ALA A 155 -22.61 33.50 9.87
N ALA A 156 -22.65 32.62 8.86
CA ALA A 156 -22.23 32.87 7.48
C ALA A 156 -23.38 32.62 6.51
N LEU A 157 -23.46 33.47 5.47
CA LEU A 157 -24.42 33.37 4.37
C LEU A 157 -23.67 32.90 3.11
N TYR A 158 -24.07 31.75 2.56
CA TYR A 158 -23.54 31.25 1.29
C TYR A 158 -24.64 31.26 0.23
N ALA A 159 -24.37 31.79 -0.95
CA ALA A 159 -25.32 31.81 -2.06
C ALA A 159 -24.68 31.20 -3.31
N ARG A 160 -25.29 30.16 -3.88
CA ARG A 160 -24.84 29.53 -5.13
C ARG A 160 -25.95 29.49 -6.17
N ALA A 161 -25.61 29.71 -7.43
CA ALA A 161 -26.51 29.40 -8.52
C ALA A 161 -26.68 27.87 -8.65
N ARG A 162 -27.91 27.39 -8.81
CA ARG A 162 -28.26 25.97 -8.97
C ARG A 162 -29.27 25.82 -10.09
N VAL A 163 -29.14 24.75 -10.87
CA VAL A 163 -30.16 24.34 -11.84
C VAL A 163 -30.80 23.05 -11.34
N ILE A 164 -32.09 23.08 -11.00
CA ILE A 164 -32.85 21.89 -10.60
C ILE A 164 -33.97 21.72 -11.62
N GLY A 165 -34.03 20.56 -12.29
CA GLY A 165 -35.09 20.27 -13.28
C GLY A 165 -35.14 21.25 -14.46
N GLY A 166 -34.01 21.84 -14.85
CA GLY A 166 -33.93 22.81 -15.96
C GLY A 166 -34.20 24.27 -15.57
N VAL A 167 -34.46 24.57 -14.29
CA VAL A 167 -34.72 25.94 -13.80
C VAL A 167 -33.51 26.46 -13.04
N SER A 168 -33.02 27.64 -13.43
CA SER A 168 -31.91 28.34 -12.76
C SER A 168 -32.41 29.14 -11.56
N GLY A 169 -31.88 28.87 -10.36
CA GLY A 169 -32.22 29.60 -9.13
C GLY A 169 -31.00 29.82 -8.22
N LEU A 170 -31.12 30.71 -7.23
CA LEU A 170 -30.09 30.94 -6.22
C LEU A 170 -30.42 30.12 -4.97
N ALA A 171 -29.56 29.17 -4.60
CA ALA A 171 -29.65 28.47 -3.32
C ALA A 171 -28.89 29.27 -2.24
N ILE A 172 -29.61 29.73 -1.22
CA ILE A 172 -29.03 30.43 -0.05
C ILE A 172 -28.92 29.42 1.09
N THR A 173 -27.71 29.20 1.59
CA THR A 173 -27.40 28.37 2.76
C THR A 173 -26.94 29.27 3.89
N ILE A 174 -27.61 29.19 5.04
CA ILE A 174 -27.22 29.89 6.27
C ILE A 174 -26.53 28.87 7.17
N GLY A 175 -25.26 29.10 7.49
CA GLY A 175 -24.46 28.25 8.38
C GLY A 175 -23.89 29.05 9.56
N LEU A 176 -23.31 28.36 10.54
CA LEU A 176 -22.47 29.01 11.55
C LEU A 176 -21.17 29.49 10.86
N ALA A 177 -20.59 30.64 11.19
CA ALA A 177 -19.44 31.22 10.45
C ALA A 177 -18.09 30.52 10.68
N ASN A 178 -18.12 29.31 11.25
CA ASN A 178 -17.01 28.37 11.28
C ASN A 178 -17.40 27.02 10.64
N ALA A 179 -18.53 26.95 9.94
CA ALA A 179 -18.92 25.76 9.21
C ALA A 179 -18.14 25.70 7.89
N PRO A 180 -17.47 24.59 7.59
CA PRO A 180 -16.74 24.44 6.34
C PRO A 180 -17.67 24.51 5.14
N GLU A 181 -17.11 24.84 3.96
CA GLU A 181 -17.85 24.75 2.71
C GLU A 181 -18.36 23.31 2.56
N PRO A 182 -19.68 23.09 2.35
CA PRO A 182 -20.21 21.74 2.21
C PRO A 182 -19.47 20.98 1.12
N GLN A 183 -19.16 19.69 1.33
CA GLN A 183 -18.56 18.88 0.27
C GLN A 183 -19.41 19.01 -1.02
N PRO A 184 -18.78 19.15 -2.20
CA PRO A 184 -19.51 19.14 -3.46
C PRO A 184 -20.36 17.87 -3.56
N GLU A 185 -21.50 17.95 -4.24
CA GLU A 185 -22.33 16.76 -4.47
C GLU A 185 -21.48 15.74 -5.25
N VAL A 186 -21.42 14.51 -4.74
CA VAL A 186 -20.77 13.36 -5.38
C VAL A 186 -21.23 13.27 -6.84
N PRO A 187 -20.38 12.88 -7.81
CA PRO A 187 -20.78 12.78 -9.21
C PRO A 187 -22.16 12.11 -9.36
N THR A 188 -23.07 12.78 -10.06
CA THR A 188 -24.48 12.36 -10.20
C THR A 188 -24.66 11.19 -11.17
N GLU A 189 -23.59 10.81 -11.88
CA GLU A 189 -23.60 9.71 -12.83
C GLU A 189 -23.64 8.37 -12.07
N PRO A 190 -24.49 7.40 -12.47
CA PRO A 190 -24.45 6.07 -11.88
C PRO A 190 -23.07 5.41 -11.99
N VAL A 191 -22.71 4.62 -10.98
CA VAL A 191 -21.48 3.82 -11.04
C VAL A 191 -21.59 2.77 -12.14
N ASP A 192 -20.64 2.80 -13.07
CA ASP A 192 -20.48 1.85 -14.15
C ASP A 192 -19.09 1.22 -14.04
N LEU A 193 -19.07 -0.09 -13.82
CA LEU A 193 -17.87 -0.92 -13.72
C LEU A 193 -17.71 -1.86 -14.91
N SER A 194 -18.44 -1.67 -16.01
CA SER A 194 -18.34 -2.52 -17.20
C SER A 194 -16.98 -2.43 -17.90
N GLY A 195 -16.17 -1.43 -17.55
CA GLY A 195 -14.85 -1.17 -18.12
C GLY A 195 -14.96 -0.66 -19.55
N SER A 196 -13.96 0.09 -20.00
CA SER A 196 -13.84 0.47 -21.41
C SER A 196 -12.68 -0.35 -22.01
N SER A 197 -12.89 -0.88 -23.21
CA SER A 197 -11.83 -1.51 -24.02
C SER A 197 -11.00 -0.47 -24.78
N THR A 198 -11.01 0.79 -24.33
CA THR A 198 -10.25 1.88 -24.95
C THR A 198 -8.82 1.91 -24.43
N ILE A 199 -7.87 1.89 -25.36
CA ILE A 199 -6.44 2.00 -25.13
C ILE A 199 -5.96 3.37 -25.60
N TYR A 200 -5.29 4.10 -24.71
CA TYR A 200 -4.68 5.39 -24.99
C TYR A 200 -3.16 5.25 -25.12
N GLY A 201 -2.52 6.03 -25.98
CA GLY A 201 -1.07 6.08 -26.02
C GLY A 201 -0.53 7.33 -26.67
N SER A 202 0.69 7.72 -26.32
CA SER A 202 1.27 8.96 -26.81
C SER A 202 1.79 8.82 -28.25
N PRO A 203 1.67 9.86 -29.08
CA PRO A 203 2.40 9.95 -30.34
C PRO A 203 3.92 9.74 -30.12
N GLY A 204 4.61 9.15 -31.09
CA GLY A 204 6.04 8.88 -31.00
C GLY A 204 6.43 7.63 -30.18
N THR A 205 5.47 6.81 -29.75
CA THR A 205 5.73 5.66 -28.85
C THR A 205 5.23 4.32 -29.41
N ILE A 206 5.61 3.21 -28.76
CA ILE A 206 4.97 1.91 -28.97
C ILE A 206 3.88 1.75 -27.91
N ILE A 207 2.65 1.47 -28.36
CA ILE A 207 1.47 1.42 -27.49
C ILE A 207 1.04 -0.05 -27.36
N PRO A 208 1.31 -0.72 -26.22
CA PRO A 208 0.85 -2.09 -26.02
C PRO A 208 -0.66 -2.15 -25.85
N LEU A 209 -1.32 -3.10 -26.52
CA LEU A 209 -2.77 -3.28 -26.40
C LEU A 209 -3.18 -4.02 -25.13
N GLY A 210 -2.25 -4.74 -24.49
CA GLY A 210 -2.47 -5.39 -23.19
C GLY A 210 -3.59 -6.43 -23.20
N ILE A 211 -3.87 -7.05 -24.36
CA ILE A 211 -4.93 -8.05 -24.48
C ILE A 211 -4.50 -9.28 -23.67
N ASN A 212 -5.22 -9.58 -22.60
CA ASN A 212 -5.10 -10.83 -21.86
C ASN A 212 -6.28 -11.74 -22.25
N LEU A 213 -6.04 -13.04 -22.46
CA LEU A 213 -7.08 -13.99 -22.83
C LEU A 213 -7.38 -15.01 -21.72
N GLY A 214 -6.80 -14.86 -20.52
CA GLY A 214 -7.09 -15.70 -19.36
C GLY A 214 -6.82 -17.19 -19.59
N GLY A 215 -5.84 -17.52 -20.44
CA GLY A 215 -5.51 -18.91 -20.80
C GLY A 215 -6.47 -19.56 -21.80
N SER A 216 -7.31 -18.78 -22.50
CA SER A 216 -8.18 -19.28 -23.57
C SER A 216 -7.41 -20.07 -24.64
N LYS A 217 -8.00 -21.17 -25.09
CA LYS A 217 -7.50 -22.02 -26.19
C LYS A 217 -8.34 -21.90 -27.46
N ALA A 218 -9.17 -20.86 -27.55
CA ALA A 218 -9.99 -20.59 -28.73
C ALA A 218 -9.12 -20.28 -29.95
N ASN A 219 -9.68 -20.49 -31.14
CA ASN A 219 -9.10 -19.96 -32.36
C ASN A 219 -9.52 -18.49 -32.50
N PHE A 220 -8.57 -17.61 -32.85
CA PHE A 220 -8.83 -16.18 -32.96
C PHE A 220 -8.63 -15.69 -34.39
N THR A 221 -9.51 -14.80 -34.82
CA THR A 221 -9.31 -13.97 -36.02
C THR A 221 -9.24 -12.51 -35.62
N VAL A 222 -8.29 -11.76 -36.16
CA VAL A 222 -8.13 -10.31 -35.92
C VAL A 222 -8.43 -9.51 -37.18
N ASN A 223 -8.98 -8.32 -37.01
CA ASN A 223 -9.13 -7.31 -38.04
C ASN A 223 -8.55 -5.99 -37.52
N THR A 224 -7.56 -5.48 -38.25
CA THR A 224 -6.74 -4.33 -37.88
C THR A 224 -7.19 -3.07 -38.62
N PRO A 225 -7.12 -1.88 -37.99
CA PRO A 225 -7.46 -0.63 -38.65
C PRO A 225 -6.41 -0.23 -39.71
N GLU A 226 -6.84 0.11 -40.93
CA GLU A 226 -5.96 0.41 -42.08
C GLU A 226 -4.95 1.55 -41.84
N GLU A 227 -5.26 2.50 -40.94
CA GLU A 227 -4.47 3.72 -40.71
C GLU A 227 -3.62 3.71 -39.43
N LEU A 228 -3.71 2.64 -38.61
CA LEU A 228 -2.83 2.47 -37.45
C LEU A 228 -1.97 1.23 -37.65
N PRO A 229 -0.63 1.36 -37.64
CA PRO A 229 0.26 0.22 -37.81
C PRO A 229 0.20 -0.68 -36.58
N VAL A 230 -0.58 -1.75 -36.64
CA VAL A 230 -0.62 -2.79 -35.61
C VAL A 230 0.48 -3.81 -35.88
N MET A 231 1.29 -4.06 -34.86
CA MET A 231 2.46 -4.92 -34.92
C MET A 231 2.39 -5.98 -33.83
N ILE A 232 3.12 -7.08 -34.00
CA ILE A 232 3.37 -8.09 -32.98
C ILE A 232 4.74 -7.82 -32.37
N GLU A 233 4.79 -7.66 -31.06
CA GLU A 233 6.05 -7.53 -30.32
C GLU A 233 6.70 -8.90 -30.15
N ARG A 234 7.94 -9.03 -30.63
CA ARG A 234 8.81 -10.19 -30.42
C ARG A 234 9.92 -9.78 -29.46
N ARG A 235 9.87 -10.31 -28.24
CA ARG A 235 10.89 -10.08 -27.22
C ARG A 235 11.96 -11.16 -27.30
N VAL A 236 13.21 -10.74 -27.42
CA VAL A 236 14.38 -11.61 -27.40
C VAL A 236 15.27 -11.18 -26.25
N ASP A 237 15.63 -12.12 -25.38
CA ASP A 237 16.61 -11.88 -24.33
C ASP A 237 17.95 -11.53 -24.96
N ILE A 238 18.52 -10.41 -24.55
CA ILE A 238 19.84 -9.94 -24.94
C ILE A 238 20.66 -9.64 -23.69
N VAL A 239 21.94 -9.40 -23.88
CA VAL A 239 22.84 -8.93 -22.84
C VAL A 239 23.32 -7.55 -23.24
N THR A 240 22.90 -6.53 -22.48
CA THR A 240 23.33 -5.16 -22.71
C THR A 240 24.61 -4.90 -21.89
N PRO A 241 25.73 -4.54 -22.53
CA PRO A 241 26.96 -4.23 -21.82
C PRO A 241 26.82 -2.89 -21.09
N THR A 242 27.03 -2.90 -19.78
CA THR A 242 27.11 -1.71 -18.94
C THR A 242 28.50 -1.58 -18.36
N SER A 243 28.93 -0.37 -18.01
CA SER A 243 30.24 -0.19 -17.36
C SER A 243 30.24 0.94 -16.35
N SER A 244 31.10 0.81 -15.34
CA SER A 244 31.37 1.81 -14.31
C SER A 244 32.87 1.93 -14.11
N THR A 245 33.37 3.17 -14.07
CA THR A 245 34.79 3.51 -13.99
C THR A 245 35.06 4.39 -12.78
N TRP A 246 36.17 4.13 -12.10
CA TRP A 246 36.76 4.95 -11.05
C TRP A 246 38.11 5.47 -11.54
N THR A 247 38.25 6.80 -11.60
CA THR A 247 39.53 7.44 -11.91
C THR A 247 40.20 7.88 -10.60
N LEU A 248 41.42 7.41 -10.37
CA LEU A 248 42.10 7.48 -9.08
C LEU A 248 43.15 8.59 -9.08
N GLY A 249 42.68 9.82 -8.86
CA GLY A 249 43.53 11.01 -8.86
C GLY A 249 44.35 11.27 -7.58
N GLY A 250 45.24 12.26 -7.66
CA GLY A 250 46.09 12.76 -6.56
C GLY A 250 45.35 13.31 -5.33
N SER A 251 44.03 13.47 -5.42
CA SER A 251 43.13 13.89 -4.35
C SER A 251 41.71 13.39 -4.65
N GLY A 252 40.83 13.37 -3.64
CA GLY A 252 39.41 13.07 -3.85
C GLY A 252 38.95 11.66 -3.47
N ALA A 253 39.55 11.03 -2.46
CA ALA A 253 38.94 9.86 -1.81
C ALA A 253 37.79 10.32 -0.88
N PRO A 254 36.58 9.72 -0.94
CA PRO A 254 36.18 8.59 -1.79
C PRO A 254 36.15 8.94 -3.28
N TYR A 255 36.80 8.11 -4.10
CA TYR A 255 36.86 8.31 -5.54
C TYR A 255 35.51 7.98 -6.16
N ALA A 256 34.89 8.96 -6.81
CA ALA A 256 33.57 8.82 -7.40
C ALA A 256 33.57 7.83 -8.57
N VAL A 257 32.44 7.14 -8.75
CA VAL A 257 32.21 6.24 -9.88
C VAL A 257 31.41 6.95 -10.97
N VAL A 258 31.78 6.74 -12.23
CA VAL A 258 31.06 7.23 -13.40
C VAL A 258 30.61 6.03 -14.23
N GLY A 259 29.32 5.97 -14.58
CA GLY A 259 28.75 4.91 -15.40
C GLY A 259 27.49 4.29 -14.78
N ASN A 260 27.08 3.14 -15.31
CA ASN A 260 25.78 2.52 -15.02
C ASN A 260 25.84 1.00 -14.72
N ALA A 261 27.03 0.43 -14.53
CA ALA A 261 27.15 -0.95 -14.07
C ALA A 261 26.77 -1.07 -12.58
N VAL A 262 27.24 -0.14 -11.74
CA VAL A 262 26.98 -0.07 -10.29
C VAL A 262 26.39 1.28 -9.86
N SER A 263 25.92 1.38 -8.60
CA SER A 263 25.38 2.63 -8.02
C SER A 263 26.40 3.78 -8.06
N THR A 264 25.94 5.01 -8.30
CA THR A 264 26.78 6.23 -8.23
C THR A 264 27.36 6.49 -6.83
N THR A 265 26.79 5.86 -5.80
CA THR A 265 27.30 5.92 -4.41
C THR A 265 28.43 4.94 -4.12
N ALA A 266 28.77 4.04 -5.06
CA ALA A 266 29.81 3.03 -4.89
C ALA A 266 31.23 3.60 -5.06
N GLY A 267 31.58 4.65 -4.31
CA GLY A 267 32.92 5.25 -4.35
C GLY A 267 34.01 4.34 -3.77
N LEU A 268 35.25 4.51 -4.22
CA LEU A 268 36.41 3.79 -3.66
C LEU A 268 37.06 4.58 -2.52
N ASN A 269 37.12 3.97 -1.35
CA ASN A 269 37.69 4.49 -0.12
C ASN A 269 39.11 3.95 0.12
N LYS A 270 39.88 4.67 0.94
CA LYS A 270 41.20 4.25 1.40
C LYS A 270 41.10 3.51 2.74
N SER A 271 41.84 2.41 2.88
CA SER A 271 42.03 1.71 4.15
C SER A 271 43.52 1.48 4.41
N GLY A 272 43.98 1.80 5.64
CA GLY A 272 45.39 1.83 6.01
C GLY A 272 46.07 3.21 5.80
N THR A 273 47.36 3.30 6.07
CA THR A 273 48.14 4.56 6.03
C THR A 273 49.14 4.65 4.88
N GLY A 274 49.37 3.55 4.15
CA GLY A 274 50.38 3.41 3.10
C GLY A 274 49.96 3.98 1.75
N PHE A 275 49.47 5.22 1.70
CA PHE A 275 49.09 5.89 0.45
C PHE A 275 50.04 7.03 0.10
N ASN A 276 50.54 7.02 -1.12
CA ASN A 276 51.32 8.09 -1.72
C ASN A 276 50.67 8.54 -3.04
N PHE A 277 51.27 9.53 -3.69
CA PHE A 277 50.85 9.97 -5.01
C PHE A 277 52.05 10.13 -5.93
N ARG A 278 51.89 9.68 -7.17
CA ARG A 278 52.90 9.77 -8.23
C ARG A 278 52.18 10.00 -9.55
N ASN A 279 52.68 10.91 -10.39
CA ASN A 279 52.08 11.23 -11.69
C ASN A 279 50.59 11.65 -11.66
N GLY A 280 50.11 12.19 -10.53
CA GLY A 280 48.69 12.52 -10.37
C GLY A 280 47.79 11.32 -10.08
N HIS A 281 48.38 10.14 -9.83
CA HIS A 281 47.71 8.88 -9.50
C HIS A 281 47.95 8.46 -8.06
N VAL A 282 47.09 7.58 -7.54
CA VAL A 282 47.25 6.97 -6.22
C VAL A 282 48.33 5.89 -6.27
N VAL A 283 49.22 5.89 -5.30
CA VAL A 283 50.16 4.80 -5.05
C VAL A 283 49.79 4.12 -3.73
N VAL A 284 49.61 2.81 -3.76
CA VAL A 284 49.22 1.99 -2.60
C VAL A 284 50.38 1.08 -2.20
N ASN A 285 50.68 1.04 -0.90
CA ASN A 285 51.68 0.14 -0.33
C ASN A 285 51.06 -1.05 0.38
N GLN A 286 51.87 -2.08 0.66
CA GLN A 286 51.45 -3.26 1.40
C GLN A 286 50.94 -2.86 2.79
N GLY A 287 49.87 -3.52 3.26
CA GLY A 287 49.17 -3.12 4.48
C GLY A 287 48.16 -1.98 4.27
N SER A 288 47.93 -1.54 3.03
CA SER A 288 46.89 -0.57 2.67
C SER A 288 46.22 -0.97 1.36
N TYR A 289 44.95 -0.58 1.19
CA TYR A 289 44.13 -1.01 0.06
C TYR A 289 42.99 -0.03 -0.23
N LEU A 290 42.52 -0.04 -1.47
CA LEU A 290 41.28 0.66 -1.84
C LEU A 290 40.11 -0.31 -1.77
N PHE A 291 38.95 0.15 -1.30
CA PHE A 291 37.75 -0.67 -1.22
C PHE A 291 36.49 0.11 -1.54
N SER A 292 35.52 -0.56 -2.15
CA SER A 292 34.14 -0.07 -2.23
C SER A 292 33.32 -0.67 -1.09
N GLU A 293 32.21 -0.01 -0.77
CA GLU A 293 31.12 -0.71 -0.10
C GLU A 293 30.53 -1.80 -1.00
N ALA A 294 29.62 -2.61 -0.48
CA ALA A 294 28.91 -3.61 -1.27
C ALA A 294 28.30 -2.99 -2.54
N LEU A 295 28.62 -3.54 -3.71
CA LEU A 295 28.22 -2.98 -5.00
C LEU A 295 26.75 -3.21 -5.34
N ALA A 296 26.07 -4.09 -4.59
CA ALA A 296 24.66 -4.43 -4.78
C ALA A 296 24.33 -4.88 -6.22
N MET A 297 25.26 -5.58 -6.88
CA MET A 297 25.00 -6.19 -8.19
C MET A 297 24.10 -7.41 -8.02
N GLU A 298 23.01 -7.46 -8.78
CA GLU A 298 22.01 -8.51 -8.69
C GLU A 298 21.92 -9.29 -10.01
N PHE A 299 22.04 -10.62 -9.89
CA PHE A 299 21.91 -11.57 -11.00
C PHE A 299 20.88 -12.65 -10.64
N LYS A 300 20.42 -13.41 -11.64
CA LYS A 300 19.37 -14.42 -11.49
C LYS A 300 19.70 -15.39 -10.35
N THR A 301 18.81 -15.48 -9.37
CA THR A 301 18.91 -16.46 -8.26
C THR A 301 18.16 -17.73 -8.61
N SER A 302 18.72 -18.88 -8.25
CA SER A 302 18.06 -20.18 -8.33
C SER A 302 18.42 -21.04 -7.12
N THR A 303 17.72 -22.17 -6.96
CA THR A 303 18.06 -23.22 -5.97
C THR A 303 19.24 -24.08 -6.42
N ASN A 304 19.67 -23.98 -7.68
CA ASN A 304 20.84 -24.67 -8.18
C ASN A 304 22.08 -23.79 -7.93
N ASP A 305 22.88 -24.22 -6.97
CA ASP A 305 24.08 -23.53 -6.51
C ASP A 305 25.16 -23.33 -7.59
N ILE A 306 25.11 -24.07 -8.71
CA ILE A 306 26.08 -23.96 -9.81
C ILE A 306 25.77 -22.75 -10.71
N ILE A 307 24.50 -22.34 -10.82
CA ILE A 307 24.05 -21.28 -11.74
C ILE A 307 23.46 -20.05 -11.02
N THR A 308 23.27 -20.13 -9.71
CA THR A 308 22.71 -19.02 -8.93
C THR A 308 23.68 -17.85 -8.90
N GLN A 309 23.15 -16.64 -9.11
CA GLN A 309 23.87 -15.36 -9.09
C GLN A 309 25.07 -15.31 -10.06
N THR A 310 24.96 -16.00 -11.20
CA THR A 310 25.94 -15.96 -12.28
C THR A 310 25.64 -14.78 -13.21
N PRO A 311 26.60 -13.89 -13.49
CA PRO A 311 26.43 -12.85 -14.51
C PRO A 311 26.38 -13.45 -15.92
N PRO A 312 25.74 -12.81 -16.92
CA PRO A 312 25.91 -13.19 -18.32
C PRO A 312 27.33 -12.92 -18.84
N SER A 313 27.94 -11.82 -18.42
CA SER A 313 29.35 -11.51 -18.66
C SER A 313 29.89 -10.53 -17.62
N LEU A 314 31.20 -10.59 -17.37
CA LEU A 314 31.89 -9.75 -16.40
C LEU A 314 33.31 -9.44 -16.89
N ARG A 315 33.64 -8.16 -17.05
CA ARG A 315 34.98 -7.68 -17.40
C ARG A 315 35.54 -6.82 -16.30
N MET A 316 36.72 -7.19 -15.82
CA MET A 316 37.52 -6.45 -14.86
C MET A 316 38.67 -5.78 -15.60
N SER A 317 38.82 -4.47 -15.44
CA SER A 317 39.85 -3.67 -16.08
C SER A 317 40.57 -2.85 -15.03
N TRP A 318 41.89 -2.98 -14.97
CA TRP A 318 42.75 -2.22 -14.06
C TRP A 318 43.85 -1.54 -14.86
N LYS A 319 44.04 -0.23 -14.66
CA LYS A 319 45.09 0.55 -15.33
C LYS A 319 46.00 1.19 -14.30
N GLY A 320 47.31 0.99 -14.47
CA GLY A 320 48.32 1.52 -13.56
C GLY A 320 49.70 0.91 -13.78
N VAL A 321 50.61 1.20 -12.84
CA VAL A 321 51.98 0.69 -12.82
C VAL A 321 52.12 -0.41 -11.78
N VAL A 322 52.40 -1.63 -12.24
CA VAL A 322 52.81 -2.73 -11.36
C VAL A 322 54.33 -2.70 -11.21
N PRO A 323 54.89 -2.68 -9.98
CA PRO A 323 56.35 -2.65 -9.77
C PRO A 323 57.08 -3.80 -10.45
N ALA A 324 58.28 -3.53 -10.98
CA ALA A 324 59.11 -4.50 -11.71
C ALA A 324 59.49 -5.76 -10.89
N SER A 325 59.58 -5.63 -9.56
CA SER A 325 59.91 -6.74 -8.66
C SER A 325 58.69 -7.56 -8.21
N THR A 326 57.52 -7.35 -8.80
CA THR A 326 56.28 -8.04 -8.42
C THR A 326 56.21 -9.41 -9.08
N PHE A 327 56.15 -10.46 -8.25
CA PHE A 327 55.93 -11.82 -8.73
C PHE A 327 54.44 -12.19 -8.68
N GLU A 328 53.68 -11.81 -7.65
CA GLU A 328 52.25 -12.13 -7.59
C GLU A 328 51.49 -11.02 -6.86
N ALA A 329 50.37 -10.56 -7.41
CA ALA A 329 49.59 -9.48 -6.79
C ALA A 329 48.11 -9.50 -7.22
N PRO A 330 47.15 -9.38 -6.28
CA PRO A 330 45.76 -9.06 -6.60
C PRO A 330 45.64 -7.57 -6.94
N ILE A 331 45.52 -7.27 -8.23
CA ILE A 331 45.40 -5.88 -8.72
C ILE A 331 43.95 -5.41 -8.75
N LEU A 332 42.99 -6.33 -8.88
CA LEU A 332 41.58 -5.99 -8.77
C LEU A 332 40.81 -7.22 -8.29
N ASN A 333 40.03 -7.06 -7.23
CA ASN A 333 39.27 -8.14 -6.62
C ASN A 333 37.81 -7.74 -6.47
N LEU A 334 36.90 -8.54 -6.99
CA LEU A 334 35.47 -8.43 -6.75
C LEU A 334 35.02 -9.64 -5.95
N MET A 335 34.75 -9.49 -4.64
CA MET A 335 34.51 -10.68 -3.81
C MET A 335 33.50 -10.46 -2.67
N ASP A 336 32.74 -11.51 -2.41
CA ASP A 336 32.06 -11.79 -1.15
C ASP A 336 32.65 -13.08 -0.56
N TYR A 337 33.37 -12.95 0.54
CA TYR A 337 34.20 -14.03 1.09
C TYR A 337 33.35 -15.26 1.46
N GLY A 338 33.77 -16.44 0.98
CA GLY A 338 33.03 -17.69 1.18
C GLY A 338 31.80 -17.87 0.28
N THR A 339 31.32 -16.81 -0.36
CA THR A 339 30.17 -16.87 -1.29
C THR A 339 30.63 -16.94 -2.74
N GLY A 340 31.51 -16.06 -3.18
CA GLY A 340 32.00 -16.04 -4.56
C GLY A 340 32.59 -14.70 -4.99
N GLY A 341 33.06 -14.64 -6.23
CA GLY A 341 33.81 -13.49 -6.72
C GLY A 341 34.62 -13.76 -7.98
N MET A 342 35.39 -12.75 -8.38
CA MET A 342 36.35 -12.80 -9.46
C MET A 342 37.57 -11.94 -9.09
N THR A 343 38.77 -12.51 -9.19
CA THR A 343 40.02 -11.83 -8.82
C THR A 343 40.97 -11.77 -10.01
N LEU A 344 41.32 -10.57 -10.46
CA LEU A 344 42.35 -10.34 -11.46
C LEU A 344 43.71 -10.14 -10.78
N ARG A 345 44.69 -10.93 -11.21
CA ARG A 345 46.01 -11.03 -10.58
C ARG A 345 47.13 -11.00 -11.60
N ILE A 346 48.27 -10.52 -11.14
CA ILE A 346 49.56 -10.74 -11.78
C ILE A 346 50.05 -12.14 -11.41
N HIS A 347 50.45 -12.93 -12.41
CA HIS A 347 51.00 -14.27 -12.21
C HIS A 347 52.53 -14.25 -12.05
N TRP A 348 53.07 -15.21 -11.28
CA TRP A 348 54.50 -15.34 -10.92
C TRP A 348 55.43 -15.61 -12.10
N GLU A 349 54.90 -16.12 -13.22
CA GLU A 349 55.66 -16.30 -14.46
C GLU A 349 55.93 -14.98 -15.21
N GLY A 350 55.53 -13.82 -14.66
CA GLY A 350 56.00 -12.49 -15.08
C GLY A 350 55.46 -11.96 -16.41
N ASN A 351 55.08 -12.82 -17.35
CA ASN A 351 54.48 -12.47 -18.65
C ASN A 351 53.01 -12.90 -18.78
N THR A 352 52.41 -13.46 -17.73
CA THR A 352 51.04 -13.97 -17.74
C THR A 352 50.14 -13.30 -16.70
N LEU A 353 48.86 -13.19 -17.00
CA LEU A 353 47.82 -12.77 -16.07
C LEU A 353 47.13 -14.00 -15.50
N GLN A 354 46.52 -13.84 -14.33
CA GLN A 354 45.70 -14.88 -13.72
C GLN A 354 44.33 -14.31 -13.35
N LEU A 355 43.27 -15.02 -13.72
CA LEU A 355 41.92 -14.79 -13.22
C LEU A 355 41.55 -15.92 -12.28
N GLN A 356 41.04 -15.57 -11.11
CA GLN A 356 40.44 -16.54 -10.18
C GLN A 356 38.93 -16.39 -10.21
N LEU A 357 38.21 -17.46 -10.48
CA LEU A 357 36.74 -17.52 -10.37
C LEU A 357 36.40 -18.17 -9.04
N HIS A 358 35.52 -17.55 -8.24
CA HIS A 358 35.12 -18.07 -6.93
C HIS A 358 33.62 -18.38 -6.88
N ARG A 359 33.27 -19.50 -6.24
CA ARG A 359 31.90 -19.91 -5.95
C ARG A 359 31.86 -20.79 -4.70
N ASN A 360 31.07 -20.42 -3.70
CA ASN A 360 30.78 -21.20 -2.49
C ASN A 360 32.03 -21.77 -1.80
N GLY A 361 33.10 -20.97 -1.72
CA GLY A 361 34.38 -21.38 -1.14
C GLY A 361 35.28 -22.21 -2.07
N SER A 362 34.84 -22.60 -3.26
CA SER A 362 35.71 -23.16 -4.30
C SER A 362 36.27 -22.05 -5.19
N SER A 363 37.41 -22.35 -5.83
CA SER A 363 38.04 -21.45 -6.79
C SER A 363 38.64 -22.19 -7.97
N GLU A 364 38.52 -21.62 -9.17
CA GLU A 364 39.21 -22.05 -10.38
C GLU A 364 40.22 -20.98 -10.80
N ASN A 365 41.46 -21.38 -11.12
CA ASN A 365 42.51 -20.49 -11.61
C ASN A 365 42.65 -20.63 -13.12
N ILE A 366 42.58 -19.51 -13.82
CA ILE A 366 42.78 -19.44 -15.26
C ILE A 366 44.01 -18.56 -15.51
N ILE A 367 44.98 -19.09 -16.25
CA ILE A 367 46.21 -18.40 -16.60
C ILE A 367 46.11 -17.95 -18.06
N SER A 368 46.50 -16.71 -18.35
CA SER A 368 46.55 -16.20 -19.72
C SER A 368 47.68 -16.86 -20.51
N PRO A 369 47.60 -16.88 -21.85
CA PRO A 369 48.78 -17.07 -22.69
C PRO A 369 49.87 -16.05 -22.36
N GLU A 370 51.13 -16.35 -22.69
CA GLU A 370 52.24 -15.41 -22.54
C GLU A 370 51.99 -14.14 -23.35
N ALA A 371 52.11 -12.99 -22.68
CA ALA A 371 51.90 -11.68 -23.28
C ALA A 371 53.23 -11.02 -23.63
N THR A 372 53.53 -10.91 -24.92
CA THR A 372 54.77 -10.28 -25.40
C THR A 372 54.76 -8.75 -25.27
N ASN A 373 53.58 -8.15 -25.12
CA ASN A 373 53.37 -6.72 -24.94
C ASN A 373 53.31 -6.28 -23.46
N ARG A 374 53.48 -7.21 -22.52
CA ARG A 374 53.51 -6.88 -21.09
C ARG A 374 54.89 -6.35 -20.70
N VAL A 375 54.92 -5.20 -20.03
CA VAL A 375 56.14 -4.60 -19.50
C VAL A 375 55.87 -4.15 -18.06
N LEU A 376 56.46 -4.83 -17.08
CA LEU A 376 56.35 -4.40 -15.68
C LEU A 376 57.08 -3.06 -15.46
N GLY A 377 56.61 -2.27 -14.49
CA GLY A 377 57.14 -0.94 -14.21
C GLY A 377 56.66 0.16 -15.16
N THR A 378 55.81 -0.16 -16.14
CA THR A 378 55.14 0.83 -17.00
C THR A 378 53.65 0.88 -16.71
N ASN A 379 53.01 1.98 -17.09
CA ASN A 379 51.57 2.14 -16.94
C ASN A 379 50.86 1.39 -18.07
N GLN A 380 50.14 0.31 -17.74
CA GLN A 380 49.40 -0.51 -18.70
C GLN A 380 47.97 -0.79 -18.23
N LEU A 381 47.09 -1.05 -19.19
CA LEU A 381 45.74 -1.55 -18.94
C LEU A 381 45.75 -3.09 -18.96
N TYR A 382 45.41 -3.70 -17.84
CA TYR A 382 45.27 -5.15 -17.68
C TYR A 382 43.80 -5.52 -17.52
N GLU A 383 43.31 -6.47 -18.32
CA GLU A 383 41.89 -6.84 -18.29
C GLU A 383 41.67 -8.34 -18.43
N ALA A 384 40.56 -8.79 -17.84
CA ALA A 384 40.03 -10.13 -18.07
C ALA A 384 38.50 -10.05 -18.16
N GLU A 385 37.95 -10.73 -19.16
CA GLU A 385 36.52 -10.82 -19.44
C GLU A 385 36.08 -12.27 -19.36
N TRP A 386 35.15 -12.56 -18.46
CA TRP A 386 34.47 -13.85 -18.39
C TRP A 386 33.09 -13.74 -19.06
N ASN A 387 32.76 -14.69 -19.93
CA ASN A 387 31.51 -14.80 -20.66
C ASN A 387 30.83 -16.14 -20.34
N ASP A 388 29.54 -16.10 -20.00
CA ASP A 388 28.78 -17.29 -19.63
C ASP A 388 28.52 -18.20 -20.84
N ASN A 389 28.52 -19.51 -20.61
CA ASN A 389 27.88 -20.47 -21.50
C ASN A 389 26.56 -20.93 -20.84
N PRO A 390 25.40 -20.39 -21.26
CA PRO A 390 24.12 -20.68 -20.59
C PRO A 390 23.73 -22.16 -20.60
N SER A 391 24.22 -22.95 -21.56
CA SER A 391 23.92 -24.38 -21.71
C SER A 391 24.95 -25.32 -21.09
N GLY A 392 26.06 -24.80 -20.56
CA GLY A 392 27.15 -25.60 -19.98
C GLY A 392 27.46 -25.25 -18.51
N ASP A 393 28.36 -26.01 -17.90
CA ASP A 393 28.74 -25.88 -16.48
C ASP A 393 29.63 -24.64 -16.18
N GLY A 394 30.27 -24.08 -17.22
CA GLY A 394 31.17 -22.94 -17.13
C GLY A 394 30.94 -21.87 -18.21
N GLY A 395 32.03 -21.31 -18.73
CA GLY A 395 32.04 -20.23 -19.72
C GLY A 395 33.41 -20.08 -20.36
N THR A 396 33.75 -18.89 -20.84
CA THR A 396 35.09 -18.58 -21.40
C THR A 396 35.69 -17.34 -20.77
N VAL A 397 37.02 -17.31 -20.64
CA VAL A 397 37.79 -16.15 -20.20
C VAL A 397 38.66 -15.65 -21.34
N THR A 398 38.62 -14.34 -21.59
CA THR A 398 39.51 -13.65 -22.53
C THR A 398 40.33 -12.61 -21.78
N PHE A 399 41.65 -12.61 -21.98
CA PHE A 399 42.55 -11.64 -21.37
C PHE A 399 42.96 -10.56 -22.36
N TYR A 400 43.22 -9.36 -21.86
CA TYR A 400 43.68 -8.22 -22.66
C TYR A 400 44.80 -7.47 -21.95
N ILE A 401 45.74 -6.94 -22.74
CA ILE A 401 46.71 -5.94 -22.31
C ILE A 401 46.68 -4.78 -23.29
N ASP A 402 46.48 -3.57 -22.80
CA ASP A 402 46.33 -2.34 -23.60
C ASP A 402 45.26 -2.48 -24.69
N GLY A 403 44.16 -3.19 -24.35
CA GLY A 403 43.05 -3.49 -25.26
C GLY A 403 43.33 -4.58 -26.29
N VAL A 404 44.55 -5.11 -26.36
CA VAL A 404 44.93 -6.20 -27.27
C VAL A 404 44.64 -7.54 -26.61
N GLN A 405 43.86 -8.38 -27.28
CA GLN A 405 43.52 -9.72 -26.80
C GLN A 405 44.74 -10.64 -26.77
N LEU A 406 44.87 -11.40 -25.68
CA LEU A 406 45.93 -12.38 -25.47
C LEU A 406 45.43 -13.79 -25.84
N GLY A 407 45.85 -14.26 -27.03
CA GLY A 407 45.50 -15.59 -27.54
C GLY A 407 43.99 -15.84 -27.69
N SER A 408 43.60 -17.11 -27.77
CA SER A 408 42.19 -17.52 -27.87
C SER A 408 41.51 -17.55 -26.50
N PRO A 409 40.18 -17.33 -26.41
CA PRO A 409 39.44 -17.48 -25.16
C PRO A 409 39.66 -18.86 -24.52
N VAL A 410 39.87 -18.89 -23.20
CA VAL A 410 40.14 -20.10 -22.43
C VAL A 410 38.83 -20.60 -21.79
N ALA A 411 38.48 -21.86 -22.01
CA ALA A 411 37.28 -22.45 -21.40
C ALA A 411 37.43 -22.60 -19.88
N THR A 412 36.32 -22.49 -19.17
CA THR A 412 36.24 -22.64 -17.71
C THR A 412 35.29 -23.77 -17.35
N SER A 413 35.59 -24.47 -16.28
CA SER A 413 34.77 -25.56 -15.75
C SER A 413 33.74 -25.08 -14.72
N SER A 414 33.89 -23.84 -14.21
CA SER A 414 33.02 -23.25 -13.22
C SER A 414 32.51 -21.85 -13.61
N LYS A 415 31.31 -21.51 -13.12
CA LYS A 415 30.72 -20.16 -13.21
C LYS A 415 31.08 -19.34 -11.97
N PRO A 416 31.54 -18.09 -12.06
CA PRO A 416 31.70 -17.23 -10.88
C PRO A 416 30.34 -16.91 -10.26
N ARG A 417 30.30 -16.73 -8.94
CA ARG A 417 29.10 -16.28 -8.21
C ARG A 417 29.32 -14.86 -7.72
N ILE A 418 28.52 -13.89 -8.18
CA ILE A 418 28.63 -12.50 -7.74
C ILE A 418 27.41 -12.16 -6.89
N ALA A 419 27.59 -12.11 -5.58
CA ALA A 419 26.53 -11.77 -4.64
C ALA A 419 26.35 -10.24 -4.52
N PRO A 420 25.17 -9.75 -4.09
CA PRO A 420 24.96 -8.31 -3.84
C PRO A 420 25.90 -7.72 -2.78
N ALA A 421 26.42 -8.56 -1.88
CA ALA A 421 27.40 -8.17 -0.86
C ALA A 421 28.83 -8.04 -1.41
N ALA A 422 29.09 -8.44 -2.65
CA ALA A 422 30.43 -8.37 -3.23
C ALA A 422 30.92 -6.92 -3.24
N SER A 423 32.14 -6.74 -2.76
CA SER A 423 32.85 -5.46 -2.74
C SER A 423 34.00 -5.50 -3.74
N LEU A 424 34.38 -4.32 -4.23
CA LEU A 424 35.58 -4.14 -5.03
C LEU A 424 36.74 -3.79 -4.12
N GLU A 425 37.87 -4.48 -4.26
CA GLU A 425 39.10 -4.20 -3.53
C GLU A 425 40.30 -4.17 -4.49
N ILE A 426 41.29 -3.36 -4.14
CA ILE A 426 42.56 -3.25 -4.85
C ILE A 426 43.68 -3.34 -3.82
N ASN A 427 44.67 -4.21 -4.06
CA ASN A 427 45.76 -4.51 -3.13
C ASN A 427 45.33 -5.28 -1.85
N ALA A 428 44.14 -5.87 -1.85
CA ALA A 428 43.62 -6.73 -0.78
C ALA A 428 42.66 -7.79 -1.33
N SER A 429 42.37 -8.78 -0.48
CA SER A 429 41.29 -9.74 -0.70
C SER A 429 40.49 -10.00 0.56
N ALA A 430 39.24 -9.56 0.58
CA ALA A 430 38.37 -9.47 1.76
C ALA A 430 39.07 -8.80 2.96
N GLY A 431 39.69 -7.65 2.72
CA GLY A 431 40.46 -6.89 3.70
C GLY A 431 41.81 -7.52 4.10
N ASN A 432 42.15 -8.72 3.60
CA ASN A 432 43.46 -9.30 3.82
C ASN A 432 44.49 -8.69 2.87
N THR A 433 45.49 -8.00 3.43
CA THR A 433 46.59 -7.35 2.69
C THR A 433 47.86 -8.20 2.66
N SER A 434 47.85 -9.45 3.12
CA SER A 434 49.05 -10.31 3.16
C SER A 434 49.67 -10.51 1.77
N GLN A 435 48.84 -10.50 0.74
CA GLN A 435 49.23 -10.58 -0.67
C GLN A 435 49.29 -9.21 -1.37
N GLY A 436 49.09 -8.11 -0.63
CA GLY A 436 49.25 -6.77 -1.16
C GLY A 436 50.73 -6.48 -1.46
N ILE A 437 50.96 -5.61 -2.43
CA ILE A 437 52.28 -5.21 -2.90
C ILE A 437 52.59 -3.75 -2.55
N ASN A 438 53.89 -3.44 -2.47
CA ASN A 438 54.37 -2.08 -2.29
C ASN A 438 54.42 -1.34 -3.63
N ASP A 439 54.26 -0.02 -3.58
CA ASP A 439 54.43 0.87 -4.74
C ASP A 439 53.49 0.61 -5.95
N LEU A 440 52.26 0.14 -5.70
CA LEU A 440 51.26 -0.06 -6.76
C LEU A 440 50.62 1.27 -7.16
N GLU A 441 50.99 1.82 -8.32
CA GLU A 441 50.39 3.05 -8.87
C GLU A 441 49.13 2.70 -9.65
N ILE A 442 48.02 3.41 -9.41
CA ILE A 442 46.72 3.12 -10.01
C ILE A 442 46.13 4.38 -10.64
N GLU A 443 45.91 4.34 -11.96
CA GLU A 443 45.27 5.42 -12.71
C GLU A 443 43.74 5.27 -12.70
N SER A 444 43.24 4.09 -13.02
CA SER A 444 41.80 3.84 -13.05
C SER A 444 41.45 2.36 -12.93
N VAL A 445 40.24 2.10 -12.48
CA VAL A 445 39.63 0.77 -12.54
C VAL A 445 38.26 0.85 -13.19
N LYS A 446 37.89 -0.18 -13.93
CA LYS A 446 36.60 -0.27 -14.60
C LYS A 446 36.03 -1.67 -14.43
N LEU A 447 34.73 -1.72 -14.16
CA LEU A 447 33.95 -2.93 -14.13
C LEU A 447 32.92 -2.84 -15.26
N SER A 448 32.91 -3.83 -16.16
CA SER A 448 31.86 -3.95 -17.17
C SER A 448 31.06 -5.23 -16.92
N VAL A 449 29.74 -5.12 -17.00
CA VAL A 449 28.82 -6.21 -16.67
C VAL A 449 27.81 -6.33 -17.80
N GLY A 450 27.61 -7.53 -18.30
CA GLY A 450 26.47 -7.86 -19.14
C GLY A 450 25.21 -7.90 -18.30
N LYS A 451 24.27 -6.98 -18.51
CA LYS A 451 22.95 -7.04 -17.86
C LYS A 451 21.97 -7.76 -18.77
N PRO A 452 21.18 -8.73 -18.26
CA PRO A 452 20.04 -9.24 -19.00
C PRO A 452 19.13 -8.08 -19.39
N ASP A 453 18.78 -8.01 -20.65
CA ASP A 453 17.93 -6.99 -21.24
C ASP A 453 17.04 -7.63 -22.31
N ILE A 454 16.03 -6.92 -22.79
CA ILE A 454 15.09 -7.44 -23.78
C ILE A 454 15.14 -6.55 -25.01
N LYS A 455 15.44 -7.16 -26.16
CA LYS A 455 15.29 -6.51 -27.45
C LYS A 455 13.92 -6.85 -28.02
N SER A 456 13.12 -5.81 -28.26
CA SER A 456 11.84 -5.94 -28.96
C SER A 456 12.03 -5.75 -30.47
N ASN A 457 11.57 -6.71 -31.26
CA ASN A 457 11.37 -6.57 -32.69
C ASN A 457 9.86 -6.49 -32.97
N TYR A 458 9.47 -5.86 -34.08
CA TYR A 458 8.07 -5.61 -34.41
C TYR A 458 7.75 -6.18 -35.78
N GLU A 459 6.81 -7.12 -35.84
CA GLU A 459 6.34 -7.76 -37.06
C GLU A 459 4.96 -7.23 -37.43
N ALA A 460 4.71 -6.90 -38.69
CA ALA A 460 3.39 -6.41 -39.11
C ALA A 460 2.32 -7.50 -38.94
N VAL A 461 1.18 -7.13 -38.33
CA VAL A 461 0.00 -8.00 -38.25
C VAL A 461 -0.71 -8.00 -39.60
N LYS A 462 -1.32 -9.13 -39.94
CA LYS A 462 -2.26 -9.24 -41.06
C LYS A 462 -3.62 -9.67 -40.53
N ASP A 463 -4.67 -9.17 -41.17
CA ASP A 463 -6.03 -9.61 -40.86
C ASP A 463 -6.20 -11.12 -41.12
N GLY A 464 -7.04 -11.74 -40.30
CA GLY A 464 -7.31 -13.17 -40.35
C GLY A 464 -6.83 -13.91 -39.11
N VAL A 465 -6.46 -15.18 -39.27
CA VAL A 465 -6.14 -16.07 -38.15
C VAL A 465 -4.90 -15.58 -37.40
N ILE A 466 -5.00 -15.49 -36.08
CA ILE A 466 -3.91 -15.09 -35.18
C ILE A 466 -3.79 -16.08 -34.03
N SER A 467 -2.56 -16.37 -33.59
CA SER A 467 -2.33 -17.22 -32.42
C SER A 467 -2.66 -16.48 -31.12
N VAL A 468 -2.94 -17.23 -30.04
CA VAL A 468 -3.15 -16.66 -28.70
C VAL A 468 -1.96 -15.78 -28.30
N THR A 469 -0.74 -16.30 -28.45
CA THR A 469 0.49 -15.59 -28.11
C THR A 469 0.67 -14.31 -28.92
N ASP A 470 0.34 -14.33 -30.21
CA ASP A 470 0.47 -13.15 -31.07
C ASP A 470 -0.56 -12.08 -30.71
N LEU A 471 -1.82 -12.49 -30.47
CA LEU A 471 -2.88 -11.57 -30.07
C LEU A 471 -2.57 -10.87 -28.74
N GLN A 472 -1.96 -11.57 -27.78
CA GLN A 472 -1.55 -10.99 -26.50
C GLN A 472 -0.32 -10.06 -26.62
N ASN A 473 0.48 -10.19 -27.68
CA ASN A 473 1.67 -9.38 -27.94
C ASN A 473 1.42 -8.24 -28.95
N LEU A 474 0.15 -7.91 -29.24
CA LEU A 474 -0.16 -6.81 -30.14
C LEU A 474 0.19 -5.45 -29.56
N VAL A 475 0.75 -4.61 -30.42
CA VAL A 475 1.11 -3.21 -30.14
C VAL A 475 0.70 -2.33 -31.32
N VAL A 476 0.53 -1.03 -31.09
CA VAL A 476 0.46 -0.01 -32.15
C VAL A 476 1.80 0.70 -32.25
N ASP A 477 2.36 0.78 -33.44
CA ASP A 477 3.60 1.51 -33.73
C ASP A 477 3.32 2.99 -34.03
N ALA A 478 3.14 3.79 -32.98
CA ALA A 478 2.90 5.21 -33.11
C ALA A 478 4.20 6.04 -33.23
N ARG A 479 5.38 5.43 -33.46
CA ARG A 479 6.67 6.15 -33.51
C ARG A 479 6.73 7.23 -34.59
N ASN A 480 6.06 7.00 -35.72
CA ASN A 480 5.99 7.95 -36.84
C ASN A 480 4.75 8.86 -36.78
N ILE A 481 3.91 8.72 -35.76
CA ILE A 481 2.74 9.57 -35.54
C ILE A 481 3.18 10.76 -34.68
N THR A 482 2.97 11.98 -35.16
CA THR A 482 3.48 13.21 -34.53
C THR A 482 2.42 14.00 -33.74
N GLY A 483 1.14 13.62 -33.83
CA GLY A 483 0.04 14.30 -33.16
C GLY A 483 -1.15 13.39 -32.87
N ASN A 484 -2.14 13.92 -32.15
CA ASN A 484 -3.34 13.17 -31.77
C ASN A 484 -4.08 12.63 -32.99
N GLN A 485 -4.53 11.38 -32.91
CA GLN A 485 -5.35 10.71 -33.91
C GLN A 485 -6.76 10.51 -33.38
N THR A 486 -7.73 10.45 -34.29
CA THR A 486 -9.08 10.00 -33.97
C THR A 486 -9.07 8.53 -33.54
N ALA A 487 -10.05 8.14 -32.71
CA ALA A 487 -10.22 6.74 -32.30
C ALA A 487 -10.32 5.80 -33.51
N ARG A 488 -9.72 4.61 -33.36
CA ARG A 488 -9.72 3.52 -34.34
C ARG A 488 -10.01 2.22 -33.63
N HIS A 489 -10.54 1.25 -34.34
CA HIS A 489 -11.03 0.01 -33.74
C HIS A 489 -10.24 -1.18 -34.27
N LEU A 490 -9.75 -2.01 -33.35
CA LEU A 490 -9.26 -3.34 -33.64
C LEU A 490 -10.30 -4.32 -33.13
N THR A 491 -10.71 -5.27 -33.97
CA THR A 491 -11.63 -6.33 -33.55
C THR A 491 -10.94 -7.68 -33.56
N TYR A 492 -11.31 -8.55 -32.61
CA TYR A 492 -10.92 -9.95 -32.65
C TYR A 492 -12.11 -10.86 -32.32
N THR A 493 -12.22 -11.99 -33.01
CA THR A 493 -13.32 -12.94 -32.86
C THR A 493 -12.82 -14.28 -32.35
N ALA A 494 -13.40 -14.76 -31.25
CA ALA A 494 -13.13 -16.08 -30.68
C ALA A 494 -14.05 -17.14 -31.31
N ASN A 495 -13.46 -18.20 -31.87
CA ASN A 495 -14.13 -19.33 -32.51
C ASN A 495 -15.18 -18.94 -33.58
N GLY A 496 -15.07 -17.75 -34.17
CA GLY A 496 -16.06 -17.22 -35.12
C GLY A 496 -17.42 -16.84 -34.50
N LEU A 497 -17.55 -16.84 -33.17
CA LEU A 497 -18.82 -16.63 -32.48
C LEU A 497 -18.88 -15.29 -31.74
N GLN A 498 -17.86 -14.99 -30.94
CA GLN A 498 -17.84 -13.81 -30.07
C GLN A 498 -16.79 -12.82 -30.56
N THR A 499 -17.25 -11.65 -31.02
CA THR A 499 -16.39 -10.54 -31.44
C THR A 499 -16.21 -9.57 -30.30
N TYR A 500 -14.95 -9.17 -30.09
CA TYR A 500 -14.53 -8.15 -29.14
C TYR A 500 -13.98 -6.97 -29.92
N ASP A 501 -14.24 -5.77 -29.41
CA ASP A 501 -13.81 -4.51 -30.01
C ASP A 501 -12.88 -3.77 -29.04
N VAL A 502 -11.73 -3.35 -29.54
CA VAL A 502 -10.70 -2.60 -28.81
C VAL A 502 -10.57 -1.24 -29.49
N GLU A 503 -11.04 -0.20 -28.81
CA GLU A 503 -10.88 1.17 -29.27
C GLU A 503 -9.45 1.63 -28.96
N ILE A 504 -8.79 2.29 -29.90
CA ILE A 504 -7.40 2.73 -29.80
C ILE A 504 -7.35 4.22 -30.10
N VAL A 505 -6.80 4.99 -29.17
CA VAL A 505 -6.64 6.45 -29.25
C VAL A 505 -5.16 6.79 -29.10
N VAL A 506 -4.54 7.27 -30.19
CA VAL A 506 -3.19 7.84 -30.12
C VAL A 506 -3.32 9.31 -29.74
N GLY A 507 -3.19 9.64 -28.46
CA GLY A 507 -3.37 10.98 -27.93
C GLY A 507 -3.73 10.99 -26.44
N GLU A 508 -4.04 12.17 -25.91
CA GLU A 508 -4.46 12.34 -24.52
C GLU A 508 -5.86 11.78 -24.26
N MET A 509 -6.03 11.12 -23.11
CA MET A 509 -7.34 10.66 -22.63
C MET A 509 -8.26 11.86 -22.37
N GLN A 510 -9.37 11.91 -23.11
CA GLN A 510 -10.41 12.93 -22.96
C GLN A 510 -11.48 12.45 -21.98
N LEU A 511 -11.85 13.30 -21.02
CA LEU A 511 -12.84 12.97 -20.00
C LEU A 511 -14.04 13.93 -20.07
N PRO A 512 -15.28 13.40 -20.03
CA PRO A 512 -16.49 14.21 -19.92
C PRO A 512 -16.48 15.14 -18.69
N ALA A 513 -17.25 16.24 -18.78
CA ALA A 513 -17.54 17.10 -17.64
C ALA A 513 -18.21 16.29 -16.50
N GLY A 514 -18.00 16.70 -15.25
CA GLY A 514 -18.46 15.98 -14.06
C GLY A 514 -17.61 14.76 -13.65
N ARG A 515 -16.65 14.32 -14.48
CA ARG A 515 -15.73 13.22 -14.13
C ARG A 515 -14.37 13.75 -13.65
N ALA A 516 -13.78 13.06 -12.67
CA ALA A 516 -12.48 13.44 -12.12
C ALA A 516 -11.39 13.48 -13.21
N TYR A 517 -10.86 14.67 -13.48
CA TYR A 517 -9.86 14.92 -14.51
C TYR A 517 -8.49 15.24 -13.92
N LYS A 518 -8.43 16.19 -12.97
CA LYS A 518 -7.18 16.60 -12.33
C LYS A 518 -7.35 16.80 -10.83
N ALA A 519 -6.24 16.71 -10.11
CA ALA A 519 -6.15 17.12 -8.72
C ALA A 519 -5.26 18.36 -8.57
N VAL A 520 -5.72 19.33 -7.79
CA VAL A 520 -5.04 20.59 -7.50
C VAL A 520 -4.67 20.61 -6.02
N LEU A 521 -3.39 20.84 -5.73
CA LEU A 521 -2.89 21.01 -4.38
C LEU A 521 -3.08 22.46 -3.96
N GLU A 522 -3.70 22.68 -2.81
CA GLU A 522 -3.72 23.98 -2.14
C GLU A 522 -2.72 23.98 -0.99
N ASP A 523 -1.74 24.89 -1.04
CA ASP A 523 -0.85 25.18 0.07
C ASP A 523 -1.58 26.04 1.10
N TRP A 524 -1.61 25.57 2.34
CA TRP A 524 -2.23 26.23 3.50
C TRP A 524 -1.20 26.65 4.56
N SER A 525 0.09 26.66 4.22
CA SER A 525 1.18 27.07 5.13
C SER A 525 1.01 28.49 5.68
N SER A 526 0.36 29.37 4.93
CA SER A 526 0.03 30.75 5.33
C SER A 526 -1.23 30.87 6.22
N GLY A 527 -1.96 29.77 6.44
CA GLY A 527 -3.29 29.77 7.04
C GLY A 527 -4.43 30.08 6.06
N SER A 528 -4.12 30.32 4.78
CA SER A 528 -5.09 30.54 3.70
C SER A 528 -4.75 29.70 2.47
N ALA A 529 -5.77 29.35 1.68
CA ALA A 529 -5.60 28.53 0.49
C ALA A 529 -4.84 29.27 -0.61
N VAL A 530 -3.72 28.71 -1.07
CA VAL A 530 -2.98 29.13 -2.26
C VAL A 530 -2.84 27.95 -3.21
N GLU A 531 -3.45 28.01 -4.39
CA GLU A 531 -3.30 26.95 -5.40
C GLU A 531 -1.84 26.86 -5.87
N HIS A 532 -1.30 25.65 -5.87
CA HIS A 532 0.02 25.40 -6.42
C HIS A 532 -0.01 25.48 -7.96
N PRO A 533 0.99 26.08 -8.64
CA PRO A 533 0.98 26.28 -10.09
C PRO A 533 1.01 24.97 -10.90
N ASN A 534 1.65 23.92 -10.38
CA ASN A 534 1.63 22.59 -10.97
C ASN A 534 0.35 21.85 -10.56
N HIS A 535 -0.36 21.25 -11.52
CA HIS A 535 -1.55 20.45 -11.29
C HIS A 535 -1.32 18.99 -11.68
N LEU A 536 -1.95 18.06 -10.96
CA LEU A 536 -1.88 16.63 -11.26
C LEU A 536 -2.99 16.25 -12.25
N VAL A 537 -2.70 16.33 -13.56
CA VAL A 537 -3.66 15.94 -14.61
C VAL A 537 -3.64 14.42 -14.78
N MET A 538 -4.70 13.73 -14.34
CA MET A 538 -4.73 12.27 -14.11
C MET A 538 -5.19 11.48 -15.35
N THR A 539 -4.52 11.70 -16.47
CA THR A 539 -4.89 11.14 -17.79
C THR A 539 -3.77 10.37 -18.47
N LYS A 540 -2.56 10.30 -17.91
CA LYS A 540 -1.44 9.52 -18.46
C LYS A 540 -1.59 8.05 -18.07
N PRO A 541 -1.84 7.11 -18.98
CA PRO A 541 -1.89 5.71 -18.62
C PRO A 541 -0.50 5.21 -18.19
N SER A 542 -0.43 4.48 -17.08
CA SER A 542 0.75 3.70 -16.68
C SER A 542 0.61 2.23 -16.99
N ALA A 543 -0.62 1.71 -16.91
CA ALA A 543 -1.00 0.36 -17.32
C ALA A 543 -2.45 0.38 -17.77
N GLN A 544 -2.79 -0.41 -18.79
CA GLN A 544 -4.11 -0.43 -19.42
C GLN A 544 -4.54 -1.86 -19.68
N ASN A 545 -5.85 -2.06 -19.83
CA ASN A 545 -6.44 -3.41 -19.91
C ASN A 545 -6.01 -4.31 -18.76
N CYS A 546 -5.79 -3.71 -17.58
CA CYS A 546 -5.37 -4.45 -16.40
C CYS A 546 -6.50 -5.40 -15.99
N LYS A 547 -6.15 -6.64 -15.70
CA LYS A 547 -7.05 -7.70 -15.26
C LYS A 547 -6.36 -8.60 -14.24
N PHE A 548 -7.17 -9.30 -13.46
CA PHE A 548 -6.66 -10.39 -12.63
C PHE A 548 -6.16 -11.54 -13.50
N GLU A 549 -5.02 -12.13 -13.13
CA GLU A 549 -4.47 -13.32 -13.80
C GLU A 549 -5.25 -14.59 -13.42
N ASP A 550 -5.90 -14.59 -12.25
CA ASP A 550 -6.74 -15.68 -11.79
C ASP A 550 -7.96 -15.86 -12.70
N ALA A 551 -8.18 -17.08 -13.19
CA ALA A 551 -9.22 -17.36 -14.17
C ALA A 551 -10.65 -17.10 -13.65
N SER A 552 -10.89 -17.25 -12.34
CA SER A 552 -12.20 -17.00 -11.72
C SER A 552 -12.46 -15.51 -11.54
N LEU A 553 -11.44 -14.73 -11.18
CA LEU A 553 -11.55 -13.27 -11.05
C LEU A 553 -11.48 -12.55 -12.41
N TYR A 554 -10.81 -13.13 -13.40
CA TYR A 554 -10.61 -12.57 -14.75
C TYR A 554 -11.92 -12.17 -15.44
N GLY A 555 -12.96 -13.01 -15.31
CA GLY A 555 -14.29 -12.74 -15.87
C GLY A 555 -15.23 -11.96 -14.93
N SER A 556 -14.84 -11.79 -13.67
CA SER A 556 -15.69 -11.22 -12.62
C SER A 556 -15.52 -9.71 -12.45
N GLN A 557 -14.39 -9.15 -12.93
CA GLN A 557 -14.09 -7.72 -12.88
C GLN A 557 -13.74 -7.23 -14.29
N ALA A 558 -14.26 -6.07 -14.67
CA ALA A 558 -13.88 -5.46 -15.94
C ALA A 558 -12.43 -4.98 -15.95
N THR A 559 -11.92 -4.71 -17.15
CA THR A 559 -10.60 -4.07 -17.31
C THR A 559 -10.55 -2.73 -16.59
N TRP A 560 -9.39 -2.40 -16.05
CA TRP A 560 -9.11 -1.06 -15.54
C TRP A 560 -7.87 -0.46 -16.18
N THR A 561 -7.79 0.86 -16.09
CA THR A 561 -6.62 1.65 -16.48
C THR A 561 -6.02 2.30 -15.24
N GLU A 562 -4.74 2.04 -15.02
CA GLU A 562 -3.94 2.79 -14.06
C GLU A 562 -3.45 4.08 -14.72
N VAL A 563 -3.59 5.20 -14.02
CA VAL A 563 -3.20 6.53 -14.50
C VAL A 563 -2.24 7.22 -13.54
N LEU A 564 -1.37 8.04 -14.12
CA LEU A 564 -0.42 8.91 -13.45
C LEU A 564 -0.67 10.37 -13.87
N PRO A 565 -0.12 11.34 -13.13
CA PRO A 565 -0.17 12.74 -13.53
C PRO A 565 0.66 13.00 -14.79
N MET A 566 0.16 13.91 -15.63
CA MET A 566 0.95 14.54 -16.70
C MET A 566 1.74 15.72 -16.16
N GLY A 567 2.99 15.86 -16.61
CA GLY A 567 3.83 17.03 -16.31
C GLY A 567 4.50 16.98 -14.93
N PRO A 568 5.03 18.13 -14.47
CA PRO A 568 5.70 18.23 -13.17
C PRO A 568 4.69 18.13 -12.01
N VAL A 569 5.14 17.55 -10.90
CA VAL A 569 4.32 17.46 -9.68
C VAL A 569 4.45 18.69 -8.79
N PRO A 570 3.46 18.99 -7.93
CA PRO A 570 3.58 20.01 -6.90
C PRO A 570 4.71 19.71 -5.92
N SER A 571 5.41 20.74 -5.46
CA SER A 571 6.45 20.62 -4.44
C SER A 571 6.37 21.77 -3.45
N ILE A 572 6.22 21.48 -2.15
CA ILE A 572 6.15 22.48 -1.08
C ILE A 572 7.23 22.13 -0.06
N ASN A 573 8.12 23.07 0.23
CA ASN A 573 9.24 22.91 1.19
C ASN A 573 10.08 21.65 0.98
N GLY A 574 10.28 21.25 -0.28
CA GLY A 574 11.08 20.07 -0.62
C GLY A 574 10.36 18.74 -0.44
N ILE A 575 9.04 18.74 -0.24
CA ILE A 575 8.18 17.56 -0.29
C ILE A 575 7.45 17.57 -1.63
N ASN A 576 7.57 16.49 -2.39
CA ASN A 576 6.86 16.27 -3.65
C ASN A 576 5.54 15.55 -3.40
N TYR A 577 4.48 16.03 -4.06
CA TYR A 577 3.11 15.56 -3.88
C TYR A 577 2.65 14.82 -5.14
N TYR A 578 2.44 13.52 -5.01
CA TYR A 578 2.11 12.61 -6.10
C TYR A 578 0.68 12.11 -6.03
N CYS A 579 0.22 11.52 -7.13
CA CYS A 579 -1.04 10.79 -7.18
C CYS A 579 -0.92 9.62 -8.16
N GLU A 580 -1.51 8.49 -7.80
CA GLU A 580 -1.79 7.38 -8.72
C GLU A 580 -3.30 7.18 -8.80
N GLY A 581 -3.81 6.82 -9.97
CA GLY A 581 -5.23 6.63 -10.17
C GLY A 581 -5.58 5.28 -10.78
N ILE A 582 -6.80 4.81 -10.50
CA ILE A 582 -7.44 3.69 -11.19
C ILE A 582 -8.74 4.20 -11.79
N ARG A 583 -9.01 3.84 -13.05
CA ARG A 583 -10.24 4.16 -13.78
C ARG A 583 -10.91 2.89 -14.30
N ILE A 584 -12.19 2.74 -14.00
CA ILE A 584 -13.07 1.64 -14.46
C ILE A 584 -14.42 2.26 -14.79
N GLY A 585 -14.76 2.38 -16.08
CA GLY A 585 -15.99 3.07 -16.51
C GLY A 585 -16.11 4.47 -15.89
N THR A 586 -17.07 4.68 -15.00
CA THR A 586 -17.29 5.95 -14.27
C THR A 586 -16.65 5.97 -12.88
N TYR A 587 -16.19 4.82 -12.38
CA TYR A 587 -15.45 4.71 -11.13
C TYR A 587 -14.00 5.19 -11.29
N VAL A 588 -13.60 6.07 -10.38
CA VAL A 588 -12.24 6.60 -10.29
C VAL A 588 -11.80 6.52 -8.84
N GLN A 589 -10.58 6.02 -8.63
CA GLN A 589 -9.90 6.11 -7.35
C GLN A 589 -8.60 6.88 -7.54
N PHE A 590 -8.34 7.86 -6.69
CA PHE A 590 -7.07 8.58 -6.61
C PHE A 590 -6.36 8.25 -5.31
N GLN A 591 -5.07 7.98 -5.40
CA GLN A 591 -4.17 7.62 -4.31
C GLN A 591 -3.08 8.68 -4.24
N PHE A 592 -3.26 9.63 -3.34
CA PHE A 592 -2.28 10.68 -3.06
C PHE A 592 -1.16 10.11 -2.21
N GLY A 593 0.07 10.47 -2.55
CA GLY A 593 1.25 10.06 -1.83
C GLY A 593 2.30 11.14 -1.85
N TYR A 594 3.27 11.02 -0.96
CA TYR A 594 4.26 12.07 -0.74
C TYR A 594 5.64 11.45 -0.63
N ASP A 595 6.64 12.18 -1.11
CA ASP A 595 8.04 11.80 -0.99
C ASP A 595 8.87 13.07 -0.86
N TRP A 596 10.05 12.98 -0.28
CA TRP A 596 10.98 14.10 -0.29
C TRP A 596 11.56 14.28 -1.69
N ASN A 597 11.76 15.53 -2.09
CA ASN A 597 12.59 15.85 -3.23
C ASN A 597 13.99 15.26 -2.99
N THR A 598 14.56 14.63 -4.02
CA THR A 598 15.92 14.05 -3.99
C THR A 598 17.00 15.07 -3.63
N ALA A 599 16.79 16.36 -3.90
CA ALA A 599 17.68 17.42 -3.43
C ALA A 599 17.65 17.59 -1.90
N THR A 600 16.50 17.36 -1.27
CA THR A 600 16.30 17.49 0.18
C THR A 600 16.62 16.19 0.91
N MET A 601 16.24 15.04 0.35
CA MET A 601 16.53 13.71 0.91
C MET A 601 16.91 12.74 -0.23
N PRO A 602 18.19 12.69 -0.61
CA PRO A 602 18.64 11.89 -1.76
C PRO A 602 18.45 10.38 -1.58
N ASN A 603 18.38 9.91 -0.33
CA ASN A 603 18.22 8.50 0.02
C ASN A 603 16.80 8.18 0.52
N ALA A 604 15.77 8.96 0.17
CA ALA A 604 14.39 8.60 0.50
C ALA A 604 14.03 7.20 -0.07
N PRO A 605 13.31 6.34 0.69
CA PRO A 605 12.69 6.58 2.00
C PRO A 605 13.59 6.23 3.20
N PHE A 606 14.88 5.96 3.03
CA PHE A 606 15.79 5.45 4.09
C PHE A 606 16.87 6.44 4.56
N GLY A 607 16.82 7.70 4.14
CA GLY A 607 17.74 8.74 4.60
C GLY A 607 17.48 9.24 6.02
N ASP A 608 18.44 9.95 6.60
CA ASP A 608 18.28 10.62 7.90
C ASP A 608 17.35 11.84 7.76
N PRO A 609 16.19 11.86 8.45
CA PRO A 609 15.27 12.99 8.46
C PRO A 609 15.67 14.08 9.46
N SER A 610 16.79 13.94 10.19
CA SER A 610 17.21 14.93 11.18
C SER A 610 17.33 16.33 10.59
N GLY A 611 16.77 17.32 11.29
CA GLY A 611 16.71 18.72 10.85
C GLY A 611 15.69 19.01 9.75
N LYS A 612 14.89 18.03 9.33
CA LYS A 612 13.83 18.17 8.33
C LYS A 612 12.47 17.97 8.99
N ASP A 613 11.44 18.63 8.45
CA ASP A 613 10.08 18.44 8.91
C ASP A 613 9.51 17.13 8.37
N SER A 614 9.54 16.06 9.19
CA SER A 614 8.98 14.76 8.81
C SER A 614 7.46 14.78 8.61
N TYR A 615 6.78 15.84 9.03
CA TYR A 615 5.36 16.04 8.82
C TYR A 615 5.13 16.78 7.50
N MET A 616 3.98 16.53 6.89
CA MET A 616 3.61 17.24 5.67
C MET A 616 3.31 18.71 5.99
N VAL A 617 3.47 19.60 5.00
CA VAL A 617 3.05 21.01 5.10
C VAL A 617 1.52 21.09 5.00
N PRO A 618 0.81 21.92 5.80
CA PRO A 618 -0.64 22.05 5.74
C PRO A 618 -1.14 22.21 4.30
N HIS A 619 -1.98 21.27 3.83
CA HIS A 619 -2.50 21.30 2.46
C HIS A 619 -3.88 20.66 2.33
N LYS A 620 -4.53 20.95 1.20
CA LYS A 620 -5.77 20.30 0.75
C LYS A 620 -5.66 19.85 -0.70
N TRP A 621 -6.47 18.87 -1.06
CA TRP A 621 -6.66 18.49 -2.46
C TRP A 621 -8.04 18.89 -2.95
N LYS A 622 -8.09 19.59 -4.08
CA LYS A 622 -9.31 19.77 -4.86
C LYS A 622 -9.28 18.84 -6.06
N ILE A 623 -10.39 18.19 -6.33
CA ILE A 623 -10.55 17.32 -7.48
C ILE A 623 -11.49 18.03 -8.45
N LEU A 624 -11.00 18.25 -9.67
CA LEU A 624 -11.67 19.03 -10.68
C LEU A 624 -12.01 18.15 -11.89
N ASP A 625 -13.10 18.48 -12.56
CA ASP A 625 -13.44 17.92 -13.86
C ASP A 625 -12.70 18.63 -15.02
N SER A 626 -12.99 18.20 -16.25
CA SER A 626 -12.37 18.76 -17.46
C SER A 626 -12.77 20.21 -17.77
N THR A 627 -13.85 20.72 -17.16
CA THR A 627 -14.30 22.11 -17.27
C THR A 627 -13.75 23.02 -16.17
N GLY A 628 -13.10 22.43 -15.15
CA GLY A 628 -12.58 23.13 -13.99
C GLY A 628 -13.55 23.19 -12.80
N ALA A 629 -14.70 22.52 -12.86
CA ALA A 629 -15.63 22.45 -11.74
C ALA A 629 -15.07 21.55 -10.63
N VAL A 630 -15.16 22.00 -9.38
CA VAL A 630 -14.74 21.20 -8.21
C VAL A 630 -15.80 20.14 -7.92
N ILE A 631 -15.40 18.88 -7.97
CA ILE A 631 -16.28 17.73 -7.72
C ILE A 631 -16.00 17.04 -6.38
N ALA A 632 -14.85 17.30 -5.75
CA ALA A 632 -14.56 16.84 -4.40
C ALA A 632 -13.43 17.63 -3.74
N ARG A 633 -13.42 17.62 -2.40
CA ARG A 633 -12.34 18.15 -1.56
C ARG A 633 -11.84 17.09 -0.59
N VAL A 634 -10.52 16.92 -0.49
CA VAL A 634 -9.89 16.07 0.53
C VAL A 634 -9.40 16.97 1.68
N GLU A 635 -10.16 16.98 2.77
CA GLU A 635 -9.96 17.85 3.93
C GLU A 635 -10.59 17.21 5.19
N LYS A 636 -10.33 17.79 6.37
CA LYS A 636 -10.96 17.35 7.63
C LYS A 636 -12.47 17.63 7.62
N PRO A 637 -13.27 16.97 8.50
CA PRO A 637 -14.70 17.25 8.62
C PRO A 637 -15.05 18.71 8.96
N ASN A 638 -14.14 19.44 9.61
CA ASN A 638 -14.27 20.87 9.90
C ASN A 638 -13.75 21.77 8.76
N GLY A 639 -13.40 21.18 7.61
CA GLY A 639 -12.83 21.84 6.43
C GLY A 639 -11.45 22.44 6.64
N GLU A 640 -10.71 22.06 7.67
CA GLU A 640 -9.29 22.40 7.76
C GLU A 640 -8.43 21.42 6.93
N PRO A 641 -7.19 21.79 6.56
CA PRO A 641 -6.20 20.84 6.06
C PRO A 641 -6.06 19.61 6.96
N LEU A 642 -5.74 18.45 6.37
CA LEU A 642 -5.54 17.19 7.11
C LEU A 642 -4.45 17.31 8.20
N ASN A 643 -3.51 18.22 7.99
CA ASN A 643 -2.36 18.54 8.83
C ASN A 643 -2.31 20.05 9.19
N ALA A 644 -3.48 20.63 9.51
CA ALA A 644 -3.59 22.03 9.91
C ALA A 644 -2.71 22.41 11.11
N THR A 645 -2.21 23.64 11.13
CA THR A 645 -1.40 24.19 12.24
C THR A 645 -2.17 24.35 13.55
N SER A 646 -3.50 24.41 13.49
CA SER A 646 -4.41 24.44 14.64
C SER A 646 -4.42 23.12 15.42
N SER A 647 -4.04 22.01 14.80
CA SER A 647 -3.85 20.73 15.48
C SER A 647 -2.35 20.55 15.75
N PRO A 648 -1.89 20.24 16.97
CA PRO A 648 -0.48 19.96 17.21
C PRO A 648 -0.09 18.58 16.67
N ALA A 649 1.17 18.40 16.24
CA ALA A 649 1.69 17.11 15.76
C ALA A 649 1.74 16.02 16.85
N THR A 650 1.77 16.45 18.12
CA THR A 650 1.71 15.59 19.31
C THR A 650 0.59 16.08 20.23
N TRP A 651 -0.05 15.16 20.95
CA TRP A 651 -1.09 15.53 21.92
C TRP A 651 -0.48 16.34 23.07
N GLN A 652 -1.10 17.48 23.40
CA GLN A 652 -0.67 18.39 24.48
C GLN A 652 -1.74 18.61 25.57
N GLY A 653 -2.83 17.85 25.52
CA GLY A 653 -3.93 17.96 26.50
C GLY A 653 -3.74 17.12 27.76
N THR A 654 -4.81 17.03 28.56
CA THR A 654 -4.79 16.24 29.80
C THR A 654 -4.81 14.74 29.53
N TYR A 655 -4.31 14.00 30.53
CA TYR A 655 -4.33 12.54 30.56
C TYR A 655 -5.15 12.07 31.76
N ASP A 656 -5.81 10.92 31.65
CA ASP A 656 -6.70 10.36 32.67
C ASP A 656 -5.98 9.74 33.90
N GLY A 657 -4.72 10.12 34.12
CA GLY A 657 -3.87 9.57 35.19
C GLY A 657 -3.25 8.20 34.88
N ARG A 658 -3.64 7.55 33.77
CA ARG A 658 -3.08 6.25 33.30
C ARG A 658 -2.22 6.41 32.05
N GLY A 659 -1.99 7.66 31.62
CA GLY A 659 -1.27 7.97 30.39
C GLY A 659 -2.15 7.93 29.13
N VAL A 660 -3.48 7.90 29.25
CA VAL A 660 -4.40 7.98 28.09
C VAL A 660 -4.86 9.42 27.87
N ALA A 661 -4.73 9.89 26.62
CA ALA A 661 -5.13 11.23 26.22
C ALA A 661 -6.65 11.44 26.36
N GLN A 662 -7.06 12.51 27.06
CA GLN A 662 -8.47 12.88 27.22
C GLN A 662 -8.89 13.85 26.12
N ILE A 663 -9.22 13.31 24.95
CA ILE A 663 -9.70 14.09 23.81
C ILE A 663 -11.13 14.55 24.08
N THR A 664 -11.39 15.85 23.96
CA THR A 664 -12.72 16.42 24.24
C THR A 664 -13.17 17.28 23.06
N ALA A 665 -14.45 17.64 23.02
CA ALA A 665 -14.96 18.57 22.00
C ALA A 665 -14.26 19.94 22.04
N ALA A 666 -13.76 20.36 23.21
CA ALA A 666 -13.01 21.62 23.38
C ALA A 666 -11.52 21.49 23.04
N ASN A 667 -11.00 20.25 22.94
CA ASN A 667 -9.62 19.95 22.58
C ASN A 667 -9.60 18.72 21.66
N PRO A 668 -10.10 18.85 20.43
CA PRO A 668 -10.09 17.75 19.48
C PRO A 668 -8.66 17.49 19.01
N PHE A 669 -8.31 16.22 18.83
CA PHE A 669 -7.02 15.83 18.28
C PHE A 669 -7.20 15.09 16.96
N TYR A 670 -6.53 15.60 15.92
CA TYR A 670 -6.42 14.96 14.62
C TYR A 670 -4.93 14.70 14.37
N PRO A 671 -4.48 13.44 14.21
CA PRO A 671 -3.08 13.16 13.99
C PRO A 671 -2.57 13.74 12.67
N HIS A 672 -1.31 14.17 12.69
CA HIS A 672 -0.63 14.70 11.52
C HIS A 672 -0.14 13.57 10.63
N GLY A 673 -0.32 13.72 9.32
CA GLY A 673 0.30 12.82 8.36
C GLY A 673 1.79 13.10 8.21
N THR A 674 2.56 12.04 7.96
CA THR A 674 4.00 12.12 7.67
C THR A 674 4.23 12.13 6.17
N THR A 675 5.42 12.51 5.73
CA THR A 675 5.82 12.45 4.31
C THR A 675 5.82 11.03 3.72
N ARG A 676 5.47 9.99 4.48
CA ARG A 676 5.38 8.59 4.01
C ARG A 676 3.96 8.06 3.95
N SER A 677 2.98 8.81 4.43
CA SER A 677 1.60 8.37 4.54
C SER A 677 0.78 8.92 3.38
N GLY A 678 -0.04 8.13 2.68
CA GLY A 678 -0.88 8.62 1.59
C GLY A 678 -2.37 8.79 1.94
N VAL A 679 -3.18 9.28 0.98
CA VAL A 679 -4.64 9.40 1.10
C VAL A 679 -5.32 8.78 -0.10
N ILE A 680 -6.48 8.16 0.09
CA ILE A 680 -7.29 7.68 -1.03
C ILE A 680 -8.61 8.46 -1.10
N TRP A 681 -8.95 8.91 -2.29
CA TRP A 681 -10.27 9.41 -2.66
C TRP A 681 -10.89 8.51 -3.72
N ARG A 682 -12.22 8.39 -3.71
CA ARG A 682 -13.00 7.62 -4.69
C ARG A 682 -14.17 8.45 -5.19
N SER A 683 -14.53 8.30 -6.46
CA SER A 683 -15.72 8.94 -7.02
C SER A 683 -17.02 8.31 -6.55
N HIS A 684 -17.02 7.01 -6.25
CA HIS A 684 -18.20 6.25 -5.81
C HIS A 684 -17.80 5.14 -4.82
N ASP A 685 -18.80 4.55 -4.16
CA ASP A 685 -18.64 3.25 -3.50
C ASP A 685 -18.72 2.12 -4.54
N PRO A 686 -17.84 1.10 -4.49
CA PRO A 686 -17.93 -0.04 -5.39
C PRO A 686 -19.26 -0.81 -5.26
N VAL A 687 -19.71 -1.35 -6.40
CA VAL A 687 -20.90 -2.23 -6.47
C VAL A 687 -20.59 -3.55 -5.75
N GLU A 688 -21.60 -4.11 -5.10
CA GLU A 688 -21.47 -5.36 -4.33
C GLU A 688 -21.57 -6.58 -5.24
N TYR A 689 -20.72 -7.56 -4.98
CA TYR A 689 -20.90 -8.91 -5.49
C TYR A 689 -21.91 -9.67 -4.64
N THR A 690 -22.62 -10.61 -5.25
CA THR A 690 -23.51 -11.52 -4.51
C THR A 690 -22.72 -12.43 -3.57
N GLN A 691 -23.34 -12.88 -2.49
CA GLN A 691 -22.71 -13.80 -1.53
C GLN A 691 -22.16 -15.06 -2.21
N GLN A 692 -22.92 -15.61 -3.16
CA GLN A 692 -22.55 -16.81 -3.89
C GLN A 692 -21.31 -16.59 -4.76
N GLN A 693 -21.22 -15.45 -5.44
CA GLN A 693 -20.04 -15.09 -6.24
C GLN A 693 -18.80 -15.01 -5.36
N ILE A 694 -18.89 -14.36 -4.19
CA ILE A 694 -17.76 -14.27 -3.27
C ILE A 694 -17.32 -15.65 -2.78
N TRP A 695 -18.25 -16.53 -2.36
CA TRP A 695 -17.90 -17.88 -1.93
C TRP A 695 -17.25 -18.74 -3.03
N SER A 696 -17.60 -18.48 -4.29
CA SER A 696 -17.01 -19.19 -5.43
C SER A 696 -15.62 -18.70 -5.83
N THR A 697 -15.19 -17.53 -5.35
CA THR A 697 -13.97 -16.83 -5.85
C THR A 697 -12.96 -16.53 -4.75
N VAL A 698 -13.41 -16.35 -3.50
CA VAL A 698 -12.58 -15.93 -2.39
C VAL A 698 -12.49 -17.05 -1.35
N PRO A 699 -11.28 -17.46 -0.92
CA PRO A 699 -11.13 -18.42 0.17
C PRO A 699 -11.75 -17.86 1.45
N VAL A 700 -12.76 -18.55 1.99
CA VAL A 700 -13.41 -18.19 3.27
C VAL A 700 -12.81 -19.02 4.41
N TYR A 701 -12.52 -18.37 5.54
CA TYR A 701 -11.93 -19.01 6.72
C TYR A 701 -12.96 -19.84 7.51
N ASP A 702 -12.51 -20.93 8.13
CA ASP A 702 -13.33 -21.75 9.02
C ASP A 702 -13.43 -21.14 10.43
N PHE A 703 -14.52 -20.41 10.68
CA PHE A 703 -14.82 -19.77 11.97
C PHE A 703 -14.99 -20.74 13.14
N ARG A 704 -15.10 -22.06 12.90
CA ARG A 704 -15.13 -23.07 13.97
C ARG A 704 -13.77 -23.19 14.67
N VAL A 705 -12.71 -22.68 14.04
CA VAL A 705 -11.36 -22.70 14.56
C VAL A 705 -11.02 -21.32 15.15
N PRO A 706 -10.88 -21.18 16.48
CA PRO A 706 -10.71 -19.89 17.17
C PRO A 706 -9.29 -19.31 17.06
N PHE A 707 -8.56 -19.57 15.97
CA PHE A 707 -7.26 -18.92 15.73
C PHE A 707 -7.46 -17.52 15.16
N ALA A 708 -6.74 -16.54 15.71
CA ALA A 708 -6.54 -15.16 15.23
C ALA A 708 -7.81 -14.33 14.92
N SER A 709 -9.01 -14.84 15.17
CA SER A 709 -10.27 -14.28 14.64
C SER A 709 -10.82 -13.09 15.45
N LYS A 710 -9.96 -12.44 16.25
CA LYS A 710 -10.28 -11.28 17.11
C LYS A 710 -9.10 -10.33 17.37
N THR A 711 -8.00 -10.46 16.62
CA THR A 711 -6.70 -9.85 16.96
C THR A 711 -6.50 -8.42 16.44
N GLY A 712 -7.57 -7.78 15.94
CA GLY A 712 -7.56 -6.39 15.44
C GLY A 712 -6.46 -5.51 16.06
N PHE A 713 -5.49 -5.14 15.23
CA PHE A 713 -4.18 -4.62 15.58
C PHE A 713 -4.18 -3.65 16.75
N SER A 714 -3.70 -4.15 17.88
CA SER A 714 -2.84 -3.35 18.75
C SER A 714 -1.51 -4.08 18.86
N VAL A 715 -0.50 -3.34 19.26
CA VAL A 715 0.95 -3.61 19.29
C VAL A 715 1.44 -4.92 19.96
N ASN A 716 0.55 -5.84 20.34
CA ASN A 716 0.88 -7.18 20.84
C ASN A 716 -0.21 -8.18 20.41
N GLY A 717 0.00 -8.89 19.29
CA GLY A 717 -0.91 -9.93 18.83
C GLY A 717 -1.17 -11.00 19.90
N GLY A 718 -2.45 -11.26 20.20
CA GLY A 718 -2.87 -12.18 21.26
C GLY A 718 -3.35 -13.54 20.76
N ASP A 719 -3.00 -14.62 21.45
CA ASP A 719 -3.59 -15.96 21.32
C ASP A 719 -4.60 -16.19 22.45
N MET A 720 -5.84 -16.55 22.12
CA MET A 720 -6.90 -16.72 23.13
C MET A 720 -6.67 -17.90 24.10
N ARG A 721 -5.77 -18.84 23.78
CA ARG A 721 -5.44 -19.97 24.67
C ARG A 721 -4.61 -19.55 25.89
N ILE A 722 -4.05 -18.35 25.87
CA ILE A 722 -3.15 -17.81 26.90
C ILE A 722 -3.67 -16.49 27.51
N PHE A 723 -4.95 -16.18 27.30
CA PHE A 723 -5.56 -14.90 27.63
C PHE A 723 -5.71 -14.68 29.16
N SER A 724 -5.25 -13.53 29.64
CA SER A 724 -5.50 -12.99 30.99
C SER A 724 -5.65 -11.47 30.94
N ASP A 725 -6.27 -10.87 31.96
CA ASP A 725 -6.73 -9.46 32.01
C ASP A 725 -5.68 -8.39 31.68
N GLY A 726 -4.38 -8.72 31.70
CA GLY A 726 -3.28 -7.79 31.42
C GLY A 726 -2.86 -7.64 29.95
N GLN A 727 -3.44 -8.38 28.99
CA GLN A 727 -2.95 -8.46 27.60
C GLN A 727 -3.87 -7.82 26.53
N ALA A 728 -5.06 -7.34 26.88
CA ALA A 728 -6.00 -6.72 25.93
C ALA A 728 -5.74 -5.21 25.76
N ASN A 729 -4.83 -4.82 24.87
CA ASN A 729 -4.74 -3.41 24.46
C ASN A 729 -5.72 -3.16 23.29
N GLY A 730 -6.69 -2.26 23.47
CA GLY A 730 -7.72 -1.95 22.47
C GLY A 730 -7.35 -0.84 21.48
N PHE A 731 -6.19 -0.21 21.60
CA PHE A 731 -5.79 0.92 20.75
C PHE A 731 -5.73 0.53 19.25
N ALA A 732 -6.34 1.36 18.40
CA ALA A 732 -6.45 1.18 16.95
C ALA A 732 -7.14 -0.12 16.50
N ASN A 733 -7.97 -0.73 17.34
CA ASN A 733 -8.71 -1.94 17.01
C ASN A 733 -10.01 -1.62 16.26
N TYR A 734 -10.20 -2.20 15.07
CA TYR A 734 -11.38 -1.99 14.22
C TYR A 734 -12.72 -2.31 14.91
N ARG A 735 -12.75 -3.07 16.00
CA ARG A 735 -13.97 -3.35 16.77
C ARG A 735 -14.38 -2.17 17.64
N VAL A 736 -13.43 -1.39 18.14
CA VAL A 736 -13.69 -0.31 19.12
C VAL A 736 -13.54 1.08 18.50
N MET A 737 -12.66 1.26 17.52
CA MET A 737 -12.50 2.54 16.82
C MET A 737 -13.83 3.05 16.27
N SER A 738 -14.15 4.32 16.54
CA SER A 738 -15.32 4.94 15.94
C SER A 738 -15.16 5.08 14.42
N TRP A 739 -16.28 5.13 13.69
CA TRP A 739 -16.25 5.37 12.24
C TRP A 739 -15.81 6.80 11.91
N GLU A 740 -16.35 7.77 12.64
CA GLU A 740 -16.01 9.20 12.59
C GLU A 740 -15.20 9.59 13.83
N PRO A 741 -14.54 10.77 13.84
CA PRO A 741 -13.92 11.32 15.05
C PRO A 741 -14.87 11.33 16.25
N THR A 742 -14.34 11.06 17.43
CA THR A 742 -15.11 10.92 18.68
C THR A 742 -14.40 11.62 19.85
N THR A 743 -15.02 11.65 21.01
CA THR A 743 -14.42 12.17 22.25
C THR A 743 -14.23 11.07 23.29
N TYR A 744 -13.44 11.36 24.33
CA TYR A 744 -13.21 10.48 25.47
C TYR A 744 -14.52 10.02 26.12
N GLN A 745 -15.51 10.91 26.26
CA GLN A 745 -16.81 10.55 26.85
C GLN A 745 -17.67 9.75 25.88
N ASP A 746 -17.70 10.15 24.61
CA ASP A 746 -18.53 9.49 23.60
C ASP A 746 -18.06 8.07 23.30
N ILE A 747 -16.75 7.82 23.25
CA ILE A 747 -16.22 6.46 23.04
C ILE A 747 -16.55 5.53 24.21
N GLN A 748 -16.57 6.05 25.45
CA GLN A 748 -16.99 5.27 26.62
C GLN A 748 -18.47 4.92 26.55
N ALA A 749 -19.32 5.88 26.15
CA ALA A 749 -20.74 5.63 25.96
C ALA A 749 -21.00 4.60 24.85
N GLN A 750 -20.30 4.72 23.72
CA GLN A 750 -20.36 3.74 22.62
C GLN A 750 -19.91 2.35 23.07
N ALA A 751 -18.80 2.27 23.82
CA ALA A 751 -18.28 1.01 24.34
C ALA A 751 -19.24 0.33 25.33
N ALA A 752 -19.92 1.10 26.18
CA ALA A 752 -20.98 0.57 27.04
C ALA A 752 -22.18 0.05 26.24
N ALA A 753 -22.57 0.78 25.19
CA ALA A 753 -23.72 0.48 24.34
C ALA A 753 -23.48 -0.62 23.28
N THR A 754 -22.24 -1.03 23.05
CA THR A 754 -21.87 -2.06 22.05
C THR A 754 -22.72 -3.33 22.20
N LYS A 755 -22.93 -4.09 21.12
CA LYS A 755 -23.55 -5.43 21.20
C LYS A 755 -22.54 -6.56 21.10
N ASP A 756 -21.25 -6.23 21.13
CA ASP A 756 -20.19 -7.22 21.05
C ASP A 756 -20.20 -8.11 22.32
N PRO A 757 -20.25 -9.45 22.19
CA PRO A 757 -20.29 -10.35 23.34
C PRO A 757 -19.03 -10.30 24.22
N TRP A 758 -17.97 -9.60 23.80
CA TRP A 758 -16.69 -9.48 24.52
C TRP A 758 -16.53 -8.12 25.23
N LYS A 759 -17.63 -7.54 25.73
CA LYS A 759 -17.62 -6.23 26.42
C LYS A 759 -16.58 -6.12 27.53
N GLY A 760 -16.39 -7.20 28.29
CA GLY A 760 -15.50 -7.24 29.45
C GLY A 760 -14.01 -7.15 29.14
N SER A 761 -13.58 -7.37 27.90
CA SER A 761 -12.16 -7.41 27.53
C SER A 761 -11.68 -6.18 26.76
N VAL A 762 -12.23 -5.91 25.57
CA VAL A 762 -11.73 -4.85 24.67
C VAL A 762 -12.51 -3.53 24.82
N TYR A 763 -13.75 -3.60 25.29
CA TYR A 763 -14.63 -2.43 25.47
C TYR A 763 -14.63 -1.90 26.91
N ASN A 764 -13.70 -2.36 27.75
CA ASN A 764 -13.46 -1.70 29.03
C ASN A 764 -12.82 -0.32 28.80
N PRO A 765 -12.82 0.58 29.81
CA PRO A 765 -12.23 1.91 29.65
C PRO A 765 -10.78 1.86 29.15
N ASP A 766 -9.95 0.95 29.66
CA ASP A 766 -8.53 0.85 29.30
C ASP A 766 -8.30 0.45 27.83
N GLY A 767 -9.23 -0.30 27.23
CA GLY A 767 -9.23 -0.66 25.81
C GLY A 767 -9.94 0.36 24.91
N ALA A 768 -11.02 0.99 25.38
CA ALA A 768 -11.84 1.88 24.58
C ALA A 768 -11.35 3.32 24.52
N VAL A 769 -10.97 3.92 25.65
CA VAL A 769 -10.59 5.35 25.69
C VAL A 769 -9.36 5.71 24.86
N PRO A 770 -8.35 4.84 24.65
CA PRO A 770 -7.24 5.16 23.75
C PRO A 770 -7.70 5.37 22.29
N ASN A 771 -8.90 4.90 21.93
CA ASN A 771 -9.44 5.05 20.58
C ASN A 771 -10.14 6.39 20.34
N ALA A 772 -10.21 7.30 21.31
CA ALA A 772 -10.87 8.59 21.12
C ALA A 772 -10.21 9.47 20.02
N GLY A 773 -8.91 9.27 19.78
CA GLY A 773 -8.15 10.03 18.78
C GLY A 773 -8.02 9.37 17.42
N VAL A 774 -8.54 8.14 17.28
CA VAL A 774 -8.43 7.34 16.07
C VAL A 774 -9.81 6.96 15.53
N TRP A 775 -9.98 6.94 14.21
CA TRP A 775 -11.25 6.54 13.58
C TRP A 775 -11.01 5.85 12.24
N LEU A 776 -12.03 5.14 11.73
CA LEU A 776 -11.91 4.29 10.55
C LEU A 776 -12.00 5.03 9.21
N LYS A 777 -12.93 5.98 9.09
CA LYS A 777 -13.27 6.62 7.81
C LYS A 777 -12.12 7.48 7.27
N TYR A 778 -11.74 7.24 6.00
CA TYR A 778 -10.82 8.06 5.19
C TYR A 778 -9.47 8.47 5.82
N THR A 779 -9.04 7.85 6.93
CA THR A 779 -7.85 8.31 7.67
C THR A 779 -6.78 7.23 7.85
N PRO A 780 -6.06 6.92 6.76
CA PRO A 780 -4.93 6.01 6.85
C PRO A 780 -3.77 6.60 7.70
N PHE A 781 -3.69 7.92 7.84
CA PHE A 781 -2.78 8.63 8.75
C PHE A 781 -2.94 8.27 10.23
N ASN A 782 -4.16 7.84 10.61
CA ASN A 782 -4.57 7.73 12.01
C ASN A 782 -4.42 6.29 12.56
N GLN A 783 -4.30 5.30 11.67
CA GLN A 783 -4.38 3.89 12.04
C GLN A 783 -3.03 3.16 11.95
N MET A 784 -2.05 3.72 11.22
CA MET A 784 -0.88 2.96 10.75
C MET A 784 0.47 3.44 11.31
N GLY A 785 0.42 4.41 12.23
CA GLY A 785 1.59 5.13 12.75
C GLY A 785 2.31 4.50 13.95
N ARG A 786 2.66 3.20 13.94
CA ARG A 786 3.66 2.65 14.88
C ARG A 786 4.84 1.93 14.18
N SER A 787 5.91 2.71 14.06
CA SER A 787 7.36 2.37 14.04
C SER A 787 7.93 1.50 12.91
N PRO A 788 8.83 2.06 12.06
CA PRO A 788 9.64 1.31 11.09
C PRO A 788 10.76 0.45 11.71
N ILE A 789 10.89 0.37 13.06
CA ILE A 789 12.07 -0.26 13.71
C ILE A 789 11.68 -1.28 14.80
N THR A 790 10.38 -1.55 15.02
CA THR A 790 9.95 -2.48 16.09
C THR A 790 8.77 -3.38 15.70
N GLY A 791 9.04 -4.53 15.07
CA GLY A 791 8.19 -5.72 15.16
C GLY A 791 6.79 -5.65 14.51
N PRO A 792 6.02 -6.77 14.51
CA PRO A 792 4.89 -6.99 13.62
C PRO A 792 3.74 -6.06 13.96
N GLY A 793 3.47 -5.13 13.06
CA GLY A 793 2.46 -4.08 13.25
C GLY A 793 2.04 -3.48 11.91
N GLY A 794 1.73 -4.34 10.93
CA GLY A 794 0.99 -3.93 9.74
C GLY A 794 -0.51 -4.09 9.96
N VAL A 795 -1.31 -3.66 8.98
CA VAL A 795 -2.76 -3.86 8.90
C VAL A 795 -3.20 -5.34 8.83
N ARG A 796 -2.30 -6.29 9.04
CA ARG A 796 -2.55 -7.73 8.90
C ARG A 796 -1.75 -8.52 9.91
N ASP A 797 -2.40 -9.53 10.50
CA ASP A 797 -1.80 -10.44 11.45
C ASP A 797 -0.82 -11.26 10.62
N ASP A 798 0.40 -11.47 11.11
CA ASP A 798 1.44 -12.18 10.37
C ASP A 798 1.00 -13.62 10.02
N ARG A 799 -0.04 -14.12 10.69
CA ARG A 799 -0.65 -15.44 10.48
C ARG A 799 -1.91 -15.43 9.60
N GLN A 800 -2.41 -14.26 9.18
CA GLN A 800 -3.61 -14.12 8.36
C GLN A 800 -3.27 -13.80 6.91
N VAL A 801 -3.89 -14.53 5.97
CA VAL A 801 -3.81 -14.22 4.53
C VAL A 801 -4.71 -13.02 4.18
N MET A 802 -5.82 -12.85 4.90
CA MET A 802 -6.85 -11.82 4.66
C MET A 802 -7.19 -11.10 5.98
N PRO A 803 -7.34 -9.76 5.99
CA PRO A 803 -7.76 -9.01 7.18
C PRO A 803 -9.14 -9.47 7.69
N GLU A 804 -9.32 -9.49 9.02
CA GLU A 804 -10.52 -10.03 9.67
C GLU A 804 -11.84 -9.39 9.20
N MET A 805 -11.91 -8.06 9.08
CA MET A 805 -13.09 -7.35 8.58
C MET A 805 -13.43 -7.71 7.13
N VAL A 806 -12.42 -7.97 6.30
CA VAL A 806 -12.60 -8.42 4.92
C VAL A 806 -13.12 -9.86 4.91
N ALA A 807 -12.61 -10.73 5.78
CA ALA A 807 -13.09 -12.09 5.91
C ALA A 807 -14.54 -12.16 6.44
N LEU A 808 -14.91 -11.28 7.38
CA LEU A 808 -16.27 -11.16 7.90
C LEU A 808 -17.25 -10.72 6.80
N TYR A 809 -16.88 -9.70 6.02
CA TYR A 809 -17.65 -9.27 4.85
C TYR A 809 -17.75 -10.37 3.79
N ALA A 810 -16.64 -11.05 3.48
CA ALA A 810 -16.61 -12.09 2.45
C ALA A 810 -17.52 -13.28 2.81
N ARG A 811 -17.65 -13.58 4.12
CA ARG A 811 -18.55 -14.63 4.60
C ARG A 811 -20.02 -14.22 4.52
N ASP A 812 -20.33 -13.01 4.94
CA ASP A 812 -21.68 -12.45 5.00
C ASP A 812 -21.64 -10.97 4.57
N VAL A 813 -22.06 -10.71 3.33
CA VAL A 813 -22.10 -9.37 2.74
C VAL A 813 -23.05 -8.42 3.46
N THR A 814 -24.01 -8.96 4.23
CA THR A 814 -24.98 -8.18 5.02
C THR A 814 -24.50 -7.91 6.45
N SER A 815 -23.35 -8.47 6.83
CA SER A 815 -22.83 -8.36 8.19
C SER A 815 -22.56 -6.91 8.61
N LYS A 816 -22.82 -6.63 9.88
CA LYS A 816 -22.64 -5.32 10.50
C LYS A 816 -21.73 -5.43 11.71
N ARG A 817 -20.95 -4.38 11.97
CA ARG A 817 -20.10 -4.28 13.15
C ARG A 817 -20.96 -4.17 14.41
N PRO A 818 -20.74 -5.01 15.44
CA PRO A 818 -21.54 -4.98 16.67
C PRO A 818 -21.46 -3.66 17.46
N HIS A 819 -20.36 -2.91 17.35
CA HIS A 819 -20.13 -1.64 18.05
C HIS A 819 -21.08 -0.52 17.64
N ASP A 820 -21.24 -0.29 16.33
CA ASP A 820 -21.99 0.85 15.79
C ASP A 820 -22.96 0.48 14.65
N GLN A 821 -23.16 -0.81 14.40
CA GLN A 821 -24.03 -1.35 13.34
C GLN A 821 -23.62 -0.93 11.91
N ARG A 822 -22.39 -0.44 11.72
CA ARG A 822 -21.87 -0.08 10.40
C ARG A 822 -21.72 -1.33 9.53
N PRO A 823 -22.11 -1.30 8.24
CA PRO A 823 -21.89 -2.41 7.33
C PRO A 823 -20.40 -2.79 7.25
N MET A 824 -20.08 -4.09 7.34
CA MET A 824 -18.70 -4.56 7.25
C MET A 824 -18.08 -4.24 5.90
N LYS A 825 -18.87 -4.10 4.84
CA LYS A 825 -18.42 -3.60 3.53
C LYS A 825 -17.64 -2.29 3.65
N GLN A 826 -18.21 -1.29 4.33
CA GLN A 826 -17.61 0.05 4.44
C GLN A 826 -16.29 -0.02 5.21
N ILE A 827 -16.28 -0.79 6.31
CA ILE A 827 -15.10 -1.02 7.12
C ILE A 827 -14.03 -1.75 6.30
N ALA A 828 -14.38 -2.82 5.61
CA ALA A 828 -13.46 -3.60 4.77
C ALA A 828 -12.87 -2.75 3.65
N LEU A 829 -13.68 -1.92 2.98
CA LEU A 829 -13.22 -1.04 1.91
C LEU A 829 -12.20 0.00 2.40
N ASP A 830 -12.51 0.72 3.48
CA ASP A 830 -11.59 1.73 4.02
C ASP A 830 -10.34 1.10 4.62
N TYR A 831 -10.47 -0.10 5.18
CA TYR A 831 -9.34 -0.85 5.69
C TYR A 831 -8.40 -1.34 4.58
N LEU A 832 -8.96 -1.91 3.50
CA LEU A 832 -8.20 -2.37 2.32
C LEU A 832 -7.49 -1.24 1.60
N THR A 833 -7.86 0.01 1.85
CA THR A 833 -7.33 1.17 1.14
C THR A 833 -6.36 1.97 1.98
N GLY A 834 -6.20 1.61 3.25
CA GLY A 834 -5.20 2.21 4.09
C GLY A 834 -3.75 1.79 3.78
N TYR A 835 -3.52 0.77 2.93
CA TYR A 835 -2.16 0.34 2.56
C TYR A 835 -1.28 1.45 1.97
N VAL A 836 -1.88 2.51 1.43
CA VAL A 836 -1.15 3.70 0.92
C VAL A 836 -0.40 4.44 2.03
N SER A 837 -0.76 4.23 3.30
CA SER A 837 -0.04 4.72 4.48
C SER A 837 0.62 3.60 5.29
N ASP A 838 0.71 2.39 4.73
CA ASP A 838 1.37 1.27 5.38
C ASP A 838 2.88 1.55 5.48
N PRO A 839 3.52 1.40 6.66
CA PRO A 839 4.97 1.57 6.80
C PRO A 839 5.81 0.65 5.91
N TYR A 840 5.22 -0.42 5.36
CA TYR A 840 5.87 -1.33 4.39
C TYR A 840 5.77 -0.85 2.94
N HIS A 841 5.09 0.26 2.68
CA HIS A 841 5.02 0.91 1.38
C HIS A 841 5.48 2.35 1.50
N ALA A 842 6.16 2.86 0.47
CA ALA A 842 6.47 4.27 0.38
C ALA A 842 6.36 4.73 -1.06
N PHE A 843 6.00 5.99 -1.25
CA PHE A 843 6.12 6.62 -2.55
C PHE A 843 7.59 6.85 -2.84
N GLU A 844 8.03 6.36 -4.00
CA GLU A 844 9.36 6.60 -4.54
C GLU A 844 9.20 7.03 -5.99
N ASN A 845 9.60 8.27 -6.29
CA ASN A 845 9.45 8.86 -7.63
C ASN A 845 8.01 8.75 -8.17
N GLY A 846 7.04 8.98 -7.29
CA GLY A 846 5.62 9.00 -7.63
C GLY A 846 4.92 7.67 -7.81
N ARG A 847 5.58 6.54 -7.50
CA ARG A 847 4.94 5.22 -7.43
C ARG A 847 4.91 4.75 -5.99
N ASN A 848 3.78 4.22 -5.54
CA ASN A 848 3.74 3.54 -4.26
C ASN A 848 4.43 2.17 -4.39
N LYS A 849 5.55 1.98 -3.70
CA LYS A 849 6.36 0.76 -3.82
C LYS A 849 6.38 0.01 -2.49
N PRO A 850 6.22 -1.32 -2.51
CA PRO A 850 6.52 -2.12 -1.34
C PRO A 850 8.02 -1.99 -1.05
N LEU A 851 8.35 -1.65 0.18
CA LEU A 851 9.73 -1.61 0.65
C LEU A 851 10.39 -3.01 0.62
N TYR A 852 9.58 -4.08 0.52
CA TYR A 852 10.02 -5.46 0.74
C TYR A 852 9.57 -6.53 -0.29
N LYS A 853 8.87 -6.21 -1.39
CA LYS A 853 8.39 -7.24 -2.35
C LYS A 853 8.76 -6.97 -3.80
N GLY A 854 9.44 -7.93 -4.42
CA GLY A 854 9.96 -7.90 -5.80
C GLY A 854 11.44 -8.30 -5.84
N ASN A 855 12.17 -7.95 -4.79
CA ASN A 855 13.36 -8.63 -4.31
C ASN A 855 13.31 -8.58 -2.76
N MET A 856 13.16 -9.71 -2.06
CA MET A 856 13.00 -9.74 -0.59
C MET A 856 14.24 -9.21 0.20
N ARG A 857 15.24 -8.64 -0.49
CA ARG A 857 16.59 -8.35 0.03
C ARG A 857 17.14 -6.98 -0.38
N ARG A 858 16.31 -5.95 -0.49
CA ARG A 858 16.81 -4.56 -0.51
C ARG A 858 17.61 -4.34 0.79
N ASN A 859 18.94 -4.18 0.69
CA ASN A 859 19.77 -3.87 1.86
C ASN A 859 19.51 -2.42 2.28
N ILE A 860 18.75 -2.25 3.35
CA ILE A 860 18.58 -0.97 4.05
C ILE A 860 19.85 -0.74 4.86
N ARG A 861 20.75 0.15 4.41
CA ARG A 861 21.85 0.64 5.24
C ARG A 861 21.40 1.88 6.01
N CYS A 862 21.06 1.71 7.28
CA CYS A 862 21.00 2.81 8.24
C CYS A 862 22.40 2.99 8.85
N VAL A 863 23.01 4.15 8.63
CA VAL A 863 24.23 4.57 9.31
C VAL A 863 23.87 4.88 10.77
N THR A 864 24.60 4.33 11.74
CA THR A 864 24.44 4.68 13.17
C THR A 864 25.75 5.26 13.69
N THR A 865 25.68 6.50 14.19
CA THR A 865 26.68 7.12 15.06
C THR A 865 26.64 6.48 16.46
N THR A 866 27.83 6.30 17.03
CA THR A 866 28.13 5.67 18.33
C THR A 866 27.67 6.52 19.53
N MET A 867 27.15 5.88 20.58
CA MET A 867 27.22 6.39 21.96
C MET A 867 27.49 5.26 22.98
N ASP A 868 28.32 5.62 23.98
CA ASP A 868 29.00 4.81 24.98
C ASP A 868 28.14 3.91 25.88
N ARG A 869 28.75 2.84 26.40
CA ARG A 869 28.19 1.94 27.42
C ARG A 869 29.07 1.91 28.67
N ASP A 870 28.57 2.48 29.76
CA ASP A 870 28.94 2.07 31.12
C ASP A 870 27.68 1.94 31.99
N ARG A 871 27.32 0.68 32.34
CA ARG A 871 26.78 0.22 33.66
C ARG A 871 26.25 -1.24 33.64
N PRO A 872 26.28 -1.98 34.78
CA PRO A 872 26.11 -3.45 34.84
C PRO A 872 24.68 -3.94 35.09
N ARG A 873 24.46 -5.24 34.82
CA ARG A 873 23.19 -5.99 34.69
C ARG A 873 22.56 -6.49 36.01
N HIS A 874 21.23 -6.72 35.99
CA HIS A 874 20.53 -7.77 36.76
C HIS A 874 19.46 -8.51 35.90
N PRO A 875 19.03 -9.75 36.26
CA PRO A 875 18.48 -10.73 35.31
C PRO A 875 16.95 -10.86 35.36
N ARG A 876 16.25 -10.51 34.27
CA ARG A 876 14.92 -11.01 33.90
C ARG A 876 14.85 -11.20 32.38
N ALA A 877 13.99 -12.13 31.94
CA ALA A 877 13.88 -12.66 30.58
C ALA A 877 14.04 -11.60 29.48
N ARG A 878 14.95 -11.86 28.53
CA ARG A 878 15.29 -10.95 27.43
C ARG A 878 14.25 -11.09 26.30
N PRO A 879 13.62 -10.00 25.83
CA PRO A 879 13.04 -9.99 24.50
C PRO A 879 14.18 -10.07 23.47
N ILE A 880 13.98 -10.83 22.40
CA ILE A 880 14.86 -10.82 21.23
C ILE A 880 14.84 -9.40 20.66
N THR A 881 15.84 -8.64 21.02
CA THR A 881 16.17 -7.36 20.41
C THR A 881 16.89 -7.70 19.12
N CYS A 882 16.34 -7.32 17.96
CA CYS A 882 17.14 -7.24 16.74
C CYS A 882 18.15 -6.10 16.94
N ARG A 883 19.30 -6.43 17.53
CA ARG A 883 20.53 -5.69 17.26
C ARG A 883 20.96 -6.07 15.86
N ALA A 884 21.16 -5.07 15.00
CA ALA A 884 22.17 -5.19 13.97
C ALA A 884 23.49 -5.55 14.67
N VAL A 885 23.92 -6.81 14.54
CA VAL A 885 25.24 -7.22 14.97
C VAL A 885 26.19 -6.84 13.86
N VAL A 886 26.92 -5.75 14.10
CA VAL A 886 28.15 -5.41 13.39
C VAL A 886 29.15 -6.52 13.69
N HIS A 887 29.57 -7.27 12.67
CA HIS A 887 30.83 -8.02 12.77
C HIS A 887 31.96 -7.01 12.60
N THR A 888 32.54 -6.56 13.70
CA THR A 888 33.86 -5.93 13.70
C THR A 888 34.90 -7.04 13.54
N ASN A 889 35.53 -7.13 12.37
CA ASN A 889 36.81 -7.83 12.23
C ASN A 889 37.92 -6.78 12.15
N GLY A 890 38.65 -6.60 13.25
CA GLY A 890 39.87 -5.81 13.36
C GLY A 890 40.60 -6.22 14.64
N PRO A 891 41.94 -6.31 14.64
CA PRO A 891 42.69 -7.24 15.46
C PRO A 891 42.86 -6.79 16.92
N THR A 892 42.97 -7.77 17.80
CA THR A 892 43.45 -7.64 19.17
C THR A 892 44.76 -6.87 19.25
N ALA A 893 44.78 -5.74 19.95
CA ALA A 893 45.98 -5.14 20.52
C ALA A 893 45.87 -5.18 22.05
N ALA A 894 46.93 -5.70 22.67
CA ALA A 894 47.03 -6.01 24.07
C ALA A 894 47.05 -4.77 24.98
N ALA A 895 46.65 -5.01 26.23
CA ALA A 895 46.75 -4.11 27.36
C ALA A 895 48.16 -3.57 27.59
N HIS A 896 48.25 -2.30 28.01
CA HIS A 896 49.20 -1.87 29.03
C HIS A 896 48.56 -0.79 29.91
N SER A 897 48.69 -1.03 31.21
CA SER A 897 48.33 -0.19 32.34
C SER A 897 49.18 1.09 32.41
N GLU A 898 48.54 2.22 32.66
CA GLU A 898 48.76 3.11 33.81
C GLU A 898 47.57 4.07 33.97
#